data_AF-A0A9X1F7U2-F1
#
_entry.id   AF-A0A9X1F7U2-F1
#
_cell.length_a   1.000
_cell.length_b   1.000
_cell.length_c   1.000
_cell.angle_alpha   90.00
_cell.angle_beta   90.00
_cell.angle_gamma   90.00
#
_symmetry.space_group_name_H-M   'P 1'
#
loop_
_entity.id
_entity.type
_entity.pdbx_description
1 polymer ?
#
loop_
_entity_poly.entity_id
_entity_poly.type
_entity_poly.pdbx_seq_one_letter_code
_entity_poly.pdbx_strand_id
1 'polypeptide(L)'
;MKKLISLFVFFISVSLVAQKQVKQIDSIVNSKLSDTDPGLFVGVVKDGKIIYENYKGLASLQHSTKVNEESRSNIASTAKQFTALMVLDLALKEKLSLEDDIRKYLPKLYPNVKEKIKVRHLLNHTSGVRDFYDLMSIQQEPWWRREGLDNNDAIELLEKQEDLAFKPGSRYMYSNSGYTLLTSIIEVASGEKFHDYSEKFFKNLGMDNTTFLKNYMAVITNQALPYSDWGDGVWQQYPMITNLYGDGFLFTTLKDQLIFEQAVQNAKFNNNRLLIESQQPIPNSEITTYGFGLELGDRLNFRSVHHSGGTGSYHSQTIRFPEEKLSVFVMSNNSRIWSGGIADEIAKLFLPKKEAVIAYNKRLKEVSNDIATPEILGQYLSPGNYLIRIEEKAKKITWRNGNNNPIELKKEEQNLYSISYDSKIKIGFYKNELILFYPSGKLRVYSKIPKQDVTLADLESYVGQYYSRELDVEFSINYKSEKLSISLHGWDEAQDLEVLNRNELLVFDYILKIERDQFNRVTGILLTTNRVLNNKFIKKTNLKFQPKIETNNGSINVTTIGSGDGNSSQILLTKNYPNGNEIWSKQFGGKSYDKASSILATNDGYLIVGSTSSYGKGNYDIFVIKTDKQGNKIWQNSYGDFYNEYGYTAEITDKGYLIKGTIQKCSSNSDVFNRICTTNVWFVSIDRNGNELSSEILEEINEAYD
;
A
#
# COMPACT_ATOMS: atom_id res chain seq x y z
N MET A 1 20.64 51.86 -46.22
CA MET A 1 20.42 50.58 -46.91
C MET A 1 21.04 49.36 -46.22
N LYS A 2 22.33 49.34 -45.83
CA LYS A 2 22.95 48.15 -45.18
C LYS A 2 22.29 47.70 -43.86
N LYS A 3 21.79 48.61 -43.01
CA LYS A 3 21.02 48.26 -41.79
C LYS A 3 19.62 47.68 -42.07
N LEU A 4 18.96 48.12 -43.14
CA LEU A 4 17.64 47.59 -43.55
C LEU A 4 17.76 46.19 -44.16
N ILE A 5 18.82 45.92 -44.94
CA ILE A 5 19.09 44.60 -45.51
C ILE A 5 19.47 43.60 -44.41
N SER A 6 20.24 44.01 -43.40
CA SER A 6 20.56 43.14 -42.26
C SER A 6 19.35 42.83 -41.38
N LEU A 7 18.40 43.76 -41.22
CA LEU A 7 17.14 43.51 -40.52
C LEU A 7 16.25 42.56 -41.33
N PHE A 8 16.14 42.77 -42.63
CA PHE A 8 15.31 41.96 -43.53
C PHE A 8 15.82 40.52 -43.67
N VAL A 9 17.13 40.31 -43.74
CA VAL A 9 17.75 38.98 -43.78
C VAL A 9 17.57 38.24 -42.44
N PHE A 10 17.58 38.96 -41.30
CA PHE A 10 17.31 38.37 -39.99
C PHE A 10 15.83 37.97 -39.81
N PHE A 11 14.89 38.75 -40.34
CA PHE A 11 13.45 38.40 -40.33
C PHE A 11 13.14 37.19 -41.22
N ILE A 12 13.80 37.06 -42.39
CA ILE A 12 13.60 35.92 -43.29
C ILE A 12 14.14 34.61 -42.67
N SER A 13 15.32 34.65 -42.03
CA SER A 13 15.92 33.45 -41.43
C SER A 13 15.13 32.92 -40.23
N VAL A 14 14.57 33.80 -39.39
CA VAL A 14 13.70 33.42 -38.25
C VAL A 14 12.39 32.79 -38.73
N SER A 15 11.78 33.31 -39.80
CA SER A 15 10.54 32.77 -40.37
C SER A 15 10.73 31.36 -40.96
N LEU A 16 11.85 31.11 -41.66
CA LEU A 16 12.18 29.81 -42.24
C LEU A 16 12.45 28.72 -41.19
N VAL A 17 13.10 29.06 -40.07
CA VAL A 17 13.38 28.11 -38.98
C VAL A 17 12.09 27.68 -38.29
N ALA A 18 11.22 28.64 -37.97
CA ALA A 18 9.91 28.36 -37.38
C ALA A 18 9.06 27.46 -38.31
N GLN A 19 9.03 27.76 -39.61
CA GLN A 19 8.28 26.97 -40.59
C GLN A 19 8.83 25.55 -40.76
N LYS A 20 10.14 25.34 -40.60
CA LYS A 20 10.76 24.01 -40.60
C LYS A 20 10.36 23.20 -39.36
N GLN A 21 10.38 23.82 -38.18
CA GLN A 21 10.02 23.15 -36.92
C GLN A 21 8.55 22.74 -36.91
N VAL A 22 7.64 23.61 -37.35
CA VAL A 22 6.21 23.29 -37.50
C VAL A 22 6.00 22.03 -38.35
N LYS A 23 6.63 21.95 -39.53
CA LYS A 23 6.54 20.75 -40.40
C LYS A 23 7.09 19.48 -39.74
N GLN A 24 8.12 19.60 -38.91
CA GLN A 24 8.66 18.46 -38.16
C GLN A 24 7.69 17.99 -37.08
N ILE A 25 7.01 18.92 -36.40
CA ILE A 25 5.95 18.59 -35.43
C ILE A 25 4.78 17.92 -36.14
N ASP A 26 4.34 18.45 -37.29
CA ASP A 26 3.28 17.82 -38.09
C ASP A 26 3.64 16.38 -38.48
N SER A 27 4.90 16.13 -38.85
CA SER A 27 5.39 14.77 -39.13
C SER A 27 5.30 13.85 -37.90
N ILE A 28 5.69 14.35 -36.72
CA ILE A 28 5.55 13.61 -35.45
C ILE A 28 4.07 13.29 -35.22
N VAL A 29 3.19 14.29 -35.20
CA VAL A 29 1.74 14.12 -34.98
C VAL A 29 1.15 13.12 -35.99
N ASN A 30 1.50 13.24 -37.27
CA ASN A 30 0.99 12.37 -38.31
C ASN A 30 1.46 10.92 -38.18
N SER A 31 2.63 10.69 -37.57
CA SER A 31 3.15 9.34 -37.35
C SER A 31 2.47 8.59 -36.19
N LYS A 32 1.78 9.29 -35.28
CA LYS A 32 1.22 8.67 -34.07
C LYS A 32 -0.18 8.11 -34.25
N LEU A 33 -0.98 8.72 -35.13
CA LEU A 33 -2.36 8.29 -35.37
C LEU A 33 -2.88 8.69 -36.75
N SER A 34 -3.88 7.95 -37.22
CA SER A 34 -4.67 8.21 -38.42
C SER A 34 -5.88 9.12 -38.13
N ASP A 35 -6.48 9.71 -39.16
CA ASP A 35 -7.62 10.63 -38.97
C ASP A 35 -8.89 9.94 -38.41
N THR A 36 -8.91 8.61 -38.39
CA THR A 36 -10.01 7.78 -37.86
C THR A 36 -9.76 7.28 -36.44
N ASP A 37 -8.56 7.51 -35.90
CA ASP A 37 -8.24 7.12 -34.52
C ASP A 37 -8.78 8.14 -33.51
N PRO A 38 -8.94 7.76 -32.22
CA PRO A 38 -9.20 8.69 -31.14
C PRO A 38 -8.14 9.80 -31.06
N GLY A 39 -8.59 11.00 -30.73
CA GLY A 39 -7.87 12.24 -30.96
C GLY A 39 -6.62 12.52 -30.13
N LEU A 40 -5.84 13.46 -30.65
CA LEU A 40 -4.59 14.01 -30.11
C LEU A 40 -4.58 15.53 -30.31
N PHE A 41 -4.13 16.22 -29.28
CA PHE A 41 -4.06 17.67 -29.18
C PHE A 41 -2.62 18.04 -28.84
N VAL A 42 -2.00 18.91 -29.63
CA VAL A 42 -0.60 19.29 -29.46
C VAL A 42 -0.45 20.79 -29.58
N GLY A 43 0.19 21.39 -28.58
CA GLY A 43 0.50 22.81 -28.59
C GLY A 43 1.89 23.12 -28.05
N VAL A 44 2.48 24.20 -28.58
CA VAL A 44 3.82 24.66 -28.20
C VAL A 44 3.80 26.16 -27.96
N VAL A 45 4.30 26.56 -26.79
CA VAL A 45 4.60 27.96 -26.46
C VAL A 45 6.10 28.14 -26.44
N LYS A 46 6.60 29.09 -27.22
CA LYS A 46 8.03 29.43 -27.29
C LYS A 46 8.19 30.94 -27.16
N ASP A 47 9.13 31.36 -26.32
CA ASP A 47 9.46 32.78 -26.11
C ASP A 47 8.24 33.64 -25.78
N GLY A 48 7.34 33.11 -24.95
CA GLY A 48 6.11 33.78 -24.52
C GLY A 48 5.01 33.85 -25.58
N LYS A 49 5.12 33.11 -26.69
CA LYS A 49 4.14 33.08 -27.79
C LYS A 49 3.70 31.66 -28.10
N ILE A 50 2.43 31.47 -28.41
CA ILE A 50 1.93 30.23 -28.99
C ILE A 50 2.47 30.17 -30.43
N ILE A 51 3.24 29.12 -30.74
CA ILE A 51 3.87 28.94 -32.06
C ILE A 51 3.34 27.71 -32.82
N TYR A 52 2.58 26.84 -32.14
CA TYR A 52 2.01 25.64 -32.73
C TYR A 52 0.75 25.23 -31.97
N GLU A 53 -0.26 24.82 -32.72
CA GLU A 53 -1.55 24.31 -32.25
C GLU A 53 -2.08 23.34 -33.30
N ASN A 54 -2.33 22.09 -32.93
CA ASN A 54 -2.81 21.06 -33.86
C ASN A 54 -3.76 20.08 -33.16
N TYR A 55 -4.78 19.66 -33.91
CA TYR A 55 -5.85 18.76 -33.52
C TYR A 55 -5.92 17.65 -34.56
N LYS A 56 -5.75 16.39 -34.15
CA LYS A 56 -5.81 15.24 -35.06
C LYS A 56 -6.66 14.12 -34.50
N GLY A 57 -7.45 13.46 -35.36
CA GLY A 57 -8.28 12.30 -35.00
C GLY A 57 -9.70 12.69 -34.59
N LEU A 58 -10.35 11.82 -33.82
CA LEU A 58 -11.78 11.91 -33.49
C LEU A 58 -12.04 12.15 -32.00
N ALA A 59 -12.96 13.08 -31.75
CA ALA A 59 -13.59 13.32 -30.45
C ALA A 59 -14.63 12.22 -30.15
N SER A 60 -15.33 11.72 -31.16
CA SER A 60 -16.25 10.59 -31.06
C SER A 60 -16.09 9.65 -32.25
N LEU A 61 -15.80 8.38 -31.97
CA LEU A 61 -15.80 7.31 -32.97
C LEU A 61 -17.23 6.98 -33.43
N GLN A 62 -18.22 6.99 -32.53
CA GLN A 62 -19.60 6.63 -32.90
C GLN A 62 -20.22 7.63 -33.88
N HIS A 63 -19.81 8.91 -33.79
CA HIS A 63 -20.34 9.98 -34.62
C HIS A 63 -19.36 10.51 -35.66
N SER A 64 -18.16 9.90 -35.77
CA SER A 64 -17.07 10.38 -36.64
C SER A 64 -16.78 11.88 -36.48
N THR A 65 -16.94 12.39 -35.25
CA THR A 65 -16.74 13.82 -34.95
C THR A 65 -15.26 14.09 -34.76
N LYS A 66 -14.68 14.98 -35.55
CA LYS A 66 -13.26 15.35 -35.46
C LYS A 66 -12.99 16.18 -34.20
N VAL A 67 -11.80 16.02 -33.64
CA VAL A 67 -11.32 16.98 -32.65
C VAL A 67 -11.06 18.35 -33.29
N ASN A 68 -11.30 19.41 -32.54
CA ASN A 68 -11.14 20.80 -32.96
C ASN A 68 -10.81 21.71 -31.75
N GLU A 69 -10.73 23.01 -31.97
CA GLU A 69 -10.41 24.03 -30.96
C GLU A 69 -11.41 24.13 -29.81
N GLU A 70 -12.65 23.67 -30.01
CA GLU A 70 -13.69 23.65 -28.99
C GLU A 70 -13.72 22.33 -28.22
N SER A 71 -13.00 21.30 -28.70
CA SER A 71 -13.04 19.96 -28.13
C SER A 71 -12.38 19.94 -26.75
N ARG A 72 -13.10 19.39 -25.77
CA ARG A 72 -12.71 19.34 -24.37
C ARG A 72 -12.27 17.93 -23.99
N SER A 73 -11.13 17.83 -23.33
CA SER A 73 -10.58 16.56 -22.88
C SER A 73 -10.18 16.62 -21.41
N ASN A 74 -10.24 15.49 -20.72
CA ASN A 74 -9.80 15.37 -19.34
C ASN A 74 -8.27 15.33 -19.29
N ILE A 75 -7.64 16.24 -18.55
CA ILE A 75 -6.18 16.27 -18.41
C ILE A 75 -5.67 15.44 -17.23
N ALA A 76 -6.55 14.70 -16.55
CA ALA A 76 -6.20 13.78 -15.48
C ALA A 76 -5.33 14.47 -14.41
N SER A 77 -4.27 13.81 -13.92
CA SER A 77 -3.44 14.35 -12.85
C SER A 77 -2.69 15.65 -13.17
N THR A 78 -2.61 16.09 -14.43
CA THR A 78 -2.11 17.43 -14.77
C THR A 78 -3.00 18.53 -14.19
N ALA A 79 -4.25 18.21 -13.81
CA ALA A 79 -5.17 19.08 -13.09
C ALA A 79 -4.68 19.51 -11.70
N LYS A 80 -3.82 18.71 -11.06
CA LYS A 80 -3.29 18.99 -9.71
C LYS A 80 -2.65 20.37 -9.62
N GLN A 81 -1.97 20.82 -10.67
CA GLN A 81 -1.36 22.15 -10.68
C GLN A 81 -2.39 23.27 -10.46
N PHE A 82 -3.62 23.11 -10.95
CA PHE A 82 -4.67 24.13 -10.81
C PHE A 82 -5.28 24.12 -9.41
N THR A 83 -5.50 22.94 -8.84
CA THR A 83 -5.89 22.81 -7.42
C THR A 83 -4.83 23.43 -6.50
N ALA A 84 -3.56 23.14 -6.76
CA ALA A 84 -2.45 23.72 -6.01
C ALA A 84 -2.33 25.24 -6.22
N LEU A 85 -2.60 25.74 -7.44
CA LEU A 85 -2.61 27.16 -7.74
C LEU A 85 -3.71 27.89 -6.96
N MET A 86 -4.90 27.31 -6.84
CA MET A 86 -5.99 27.86 -6.03
C MET A 86 -5.64 27.92 -4.53
N VAL A 87 -4.96 26.89 -4.01
CA VAL A 87 -4.47 26.88 -2.61
C VAL A 87 -3.42 27.98 -2.41
N LEU A 88 -2.50 28.14 -3.35
CA LEU A 88 -1.49 29.20 -3.30
C LEU A 88 -2.12 30.59 -3.39
N ASP A 89 -3.11 30.80 -4.26
CA ASP A 89 -3.85 32.06 -4.36
C ASP A 89 -4.55 32.42 -3.03
N LEU A 90 -5.19 31.45 -2.37
CA LEU A 90 -5.76 31.65 -1.04
C LEU A 90 -4.70 31.95 0.02
N ALA A 91 -3.53 31.33 -0.05
CA ALA A 91 -2.41 31.61 0.84
C ALA A 91 -1.86 33.03 0.64
N LEU A 92 -1.71 33.48 -0.62
CA LEU A 92 -1.28 34.83 -0.96
C LEU A 92 -2.29 35.90 -0.53
N LYS A 93 -3.58 35.55 -0.44
CA LYS A 93 -4.67 36.37 0.09
C LYS A 93 -4.86 36.24 1.60
N GLU A 94 -3.96 35.53 2.28
CA GLU A 94 -3.98 35.29 3.74
C GLU A 94 -5.27 34.61 4.24
N LYS A 95 -5.99 33.91 3.36
CA LYS A 95 -7.19 33.12 3.71
C LYS A 95 -6.86 31.78 4.34
N LEU A 96 -5.67 31.25 4.06
CA LEU A 96 -5.09 30.08 4.69
C LEU A 96 -3.57 30.23 4.83
N SER A 97 -2.93 29.43 5.68
CA SER A 97 -1.48 29.28 5.70
C SER A 97 -1.07 27.90 5.20
N LEU A 98 0.02 27.82 4.44
CA LEU A 98 0.61 26.54 4.04
C LEU A 98 1.14 25.72 5.24
N GLU A 99 1.37 26.39 6.38
CA GLU A 99 1.82 25.78 7.64
C GLU A 99 0.66 25.40 8.57
N ASP A 100 -0.59 25.73 8.21
CA ASP A 100 -1.77 25.33 8.98
C ASP A 100 -1.88 23.81 9.02
N ASP A 101 -2.28 23.30 10.18
CA ASP A 101 -2.73 21.91 10.30
C ASP A 101 -4.05 21.74 9.53
N ILE A 102 -4.17 20.69 8.72
CA ILE A 102 -5.37 20.44 7.91
C ILE A 102 -6.63 20.29 8.77
N ARG A 103 -6.47 19.87 10.04
CA ARG A 103 -7.59 19.69 10.98
C ARG A 103 -8.26 21.00 11.40
N LYS A 104 -7.63 22.14 11.14
CA LYS A 104 -8.27 23.46 11.20
C LYS A 104 -9.45 23.56 10.22
N TYR A 105 -9.35 22.89 9.08
CA TYR A 105 -10.36 22.89 8.02
C TYR A 105 -11.20 21.61 8.04
N LEU A 106 -10.58 20.48 8.42
CA LEU A 106 -11.15 19.13 8.35
C LEU A 106 -10.98 18.40 9.70
N PRO A 107 -11.75 18.76 10.75
CA PRO A 107 -11.48 18.34 12.13
C PRO A 107 -11.69 16.85 12.42
N LYS A 108 -12.41 16.14 11.55
CA LYS A 108 -12.66 14.69 11.70
C LYS A 108 -11.49 13.81 11.26
N LEU A 109 -10.55 14.34 10.47
CA LEU A 109 -9.43 13.56 9.95
C LEU A 109 -8.35 13.38 11.02
N TYR A 110 -7.93 12.13 11.22
CA TYR A 110 -6.79 11.77 12.08
C TYR A 110 -6.81 12.42 13.48
N PRO A 111 -7.90 12.28 14.26
CA PRO A 111 -8.03 12.93 15.56
C PRO A 111 -6.98 12.47 16.58
N ASN A 112 -6.44 11.26 16.42
CA ASN A 112 -5.48 10.65 17.33
C ASN A 112 -4.01 10.83 16.92
N VAL A 113 -3.73 11.30 15.70
CA VAL A 113 -2.36 11.54 15.22
C VAL A 113 -1.82 12.82 15.86
N LYS A 114 -0.68 12.77 16.55
CA LYS A 114 -0.17 13.93 17.31
C LYS A 114 0.56 14.93 16.42
N GLU A 115 1.19 14.44 15.37
CA GLU A 115 1.94 15.24 14.43
C GLU A 115 1.02 16.18 13.65
N LYS A 116 1.52 17.38 13.32
CA LYS A 116 0.80 18.29 12.44
C LYS A 116 0.89 17.80 11.00
N ILE A 117 -0.26 17.59 10.38
CA ILE A 117 -0.38 17.35 8.94
C ILE A 117 -0.66 18.72 8.33
N LYS A 118 0.34 19.32 7.66
CA LYS A 118 0.24 20.69 7.16
C LYS A 118 -0.36 20.73 5.75
N VAL A 119 -1.00 21.83 5.38
CA VAL A 119 -1.50 22.06 4.00
C VAL A 119 -0.39 21.83 2.96
N ARG A 120 0.83 22.32 3.22
CA ARG A 120 1.98 22.07 2.34
C ARG A 120 2.34 20.60 2.16
N HIS A 121 2.08 19.76 3.17
CA HIS A 121 2.35 18.33 3.07
C HIS A 121 1.40 17.63 2.09
N LEU A 122 0.16 18.12 1.95
CA LEU A 122 -0.76 17.62 0.93
C LEU A 122 -0.30 18.03 -0.49
N LEU A 123 0.12 19.29 -0.65
CA LEU A 123 0.54 19.85 -1.94
C LEU A 123 1.75 19.14 -2.55
N ASN A 124 2.73 18.72 -1.75
CA ASN A 124 3.96 18.09 -2.23
C ASN A 124 4.05 16.59 -1.96
N HIS A 125 2.93 15.92 -1.65
CA HIS A 125 2.88 14.48 -1.42
C HIS A 125 3.77 14.00 -0.27
N THR A 126 3.84 14.75 0.82
CA THR A 126 4.62 14.39 2.03
C THR A 126 3.76 14.23 3.28
N SER A 127 2.44 14.12 3.15
CA SER A 127 1.51 14.10 4.29
C SER A 127 1.45 12.78 5.05
N GLY A 128 1.81 11.66 4.43
CA GLY A 128 1.54 10.33 4.97
C GLY A 128 0.09 9.87 4.81
N VAL A 129 -0.80 10.68 4.22
CA VAL A 129 -2.19 10.30 3.93
C VAL A 129 -2.20 9.25 2.82
N ARG A 130 -2.74 8.08 3.13
CA ARG A 130 -2.85 6.93 2.21
C ARG A 130 -3.74 7.28 1.01
N ASP A 131 -3.43 6.73 -0.16
CA ASP A 131 -4.19 7.00 -1.40
C ASP A 131 -5.51 6.21 -1.43
N PHE A 132 -6.63 6.91 -1.59
CA PHE A 132 -7.96 6.28 -1.51
C PHE A 132 -8.24 5.31 -2.66
N TYR A 133 -7.63 5.47 -3.84
CA TYR A 133 -7.82 4.50 -4.93
C TYR A 133 -7.22 3.14 -4.58
N ASP A 134 -6.06 3.15 -3.91
CA ASP A 134 -5.41 1.92 -3.45
C ASP A 134 -6.15 1.33 -2.25
N LEU A 135 -6.70 2.16 -1.34
CA LEU A 135 -7.58 1.69 -0.25
C LEU A 135 -8.86 1.02 -0.78
N MET A 136 -9.53 1.64 -1.75
CA MET A 136 -10.71 1.09 -2.43
C MET A 136 -10.40 -0.21 -3.17
N SER A 137 -9.19 -0.35 -3.73
CA SER A 137 -8.75 -1.59 -4.35
C SER A 137 -8.60 -2.72 -3.33
N ILE A 138 -8.14 -2.42 -2.10
CA ILE A 138 -8.08 -3.39 -1.00
C ILE A 138 -9.52 -3.79 -0.58
N GLN A 139 -10.48 -2.85 -0.61
CA GLN A 139 -11.90 -3.12 -0.35
C GLN A 139 -12.60 -3.98 -1.42
N GLN A 140 -11.91 -4.38 -2.50
CA GLN A 140 -12.50 -5.05 -3.69
C GLN A 140 -13.55 -4.23 -4.44
N GLU A 141 -13.64 -2.94 -4.12
CA GLU A 141 -14.60 -2.02 -4.71
C GLU A 141 -13.81 -0.86 -5.32
N PRO A 142 -12.99 -1.09 -6.36
CA PRO A 142 -12.16 -0.06 -6.97
C PRO A 142 -13.03 1.03 -7.61
N TRP A 143 -12.46 2.23 -7.74
CA TRP A 143 -13.20 3.41 -8.19
C TRP A 143 -13.95 3.27 -9.52
N TRP A 144 -13.41 2.50 -10.47
CA TRP A 144 -14.04 2.29 -11.78
C TRP A 144 -15.24 1.31 -11.75
N ARG A 145 -15.51 0.65 -10.62
CA ARG A 145 -16.70 -0.21 -10.41
C ARG A 145 -17.82 0.47 -9.62
N ARG A 146 -17.55 1.66 -9.06
CA ARG A 146 -18.52 2.40 -8.25
C ARG A 146 -19.20 3.48 -9.08
N GLU A 147 -20.50 3.35 -9.21
CA GLU A 147 -21.33 4.39 -9.82
C GLU A 147 -21.45 5.58 -8.88
N GLY A 148 -21.23 6.79 -9.40
CA GLY A 148 -21.45 8.04 -8.67
C GLY A 148 -20.40 8.39 -7.62
N LEU A 149 -19.32 7.61 -7.47
CA LEU A 149 -18.27 7.83 -6.47
C LEU A 149 -17.79 9.29 -6.48
N ASP A 150 -17.91 9.99 -5.35
CA ASP A 150 -17.57 11.41 -5.22
C ASP A 150 -16.47 11.69 -4.18
N ASN A 151 -16.14 12.97 -3.98
CA ASN A 151 -15.15 13.38 -2.99
C ASN A 151 -15.59 13.08 -1.55
N ASN A 152 -16.89 13.05 -1.23
CA ASN A 152 -17.39 12.71 0.11
C ASN A 152 -17.13 11.24 0.43
N ASP A 153 -17.37 10.33 -0.52
CA ASP A 153 -17.06 8.91 -0.35
C ASP A 153 -15.57 8.68 -0.06
N ALA A 154 -14.70 9.38 -0.80
CA ALA A 154 -13.26 9.33 -0.57
C ALA A 154 -12.89 9.90 0.81
N ILE A 155 -13.49 11.02 1.22
CA ILE A 155 -13.26 11.64 2.52
C ILE A 155 -13.75 10.73 3.66
N GLU A 156 -14.92 10.10 3.53
CA GLU A 156 -15.45 9.18 4.54
C GLU A 156 -14.50 7.97 4.74
N LEU A 157 -13.95 7.44 3.64
CA LEU A 157 -12.94 6.38 3.72
C LEU A 157 -11.65 6.86 4.43
N LEU A 158 -11.23 8.10 4.18
CA LEU A 158 -10.07 8.70 4.83
C LEU A 158 -10.33 9.03 6.31
N GLU A 159 -11.54 9.43 6.69
CA GLU A 159 -11.96 9.65 8.09
C GLU A 159 -11.91 8.38 8.92
N LYS A 160 -12.08 7.21 8.30
CA LYS A 160 -11.94 5.89 8.96
C LYS A 160 -10.48 5.47 9.18
N GLN A 161 -9.50 6.11 8.55
CA GLN A 161 -8.10 5.74 8.72
C GLN A 161 -7.60 6.21 10.10
N GLU A 162 -7.01 5.29 10.86
CA GLU A 162 -6.60 5.55 12.24
C GLU A 162 -5.18 6.14 12.35
N ASP A 163 -4.32 5.90 11.34
CA ASP A 163 -2.92 6.32 11.33
C ASP A 163 -2.46 6.73 9.91
N LEU A 164 -1.28 7.34 9.82
CA LEU A 164 -0.62 7.72 8.57
C LEU A 164 0.31 6.61 8.08
N ALA A 165 0.59 6.61 6.77
CA ALA A 165 1.60 5.75 6.17
C ALA A 165 3.01 6.01 6.72
N PHE A 166 3.29 7.26 7.13
CA PHE A 166 4.56 7.73 7.68
C PHE A 166 4.39 9.13 8.29
N LYS A 167 5.41 9.57 9.04
CA LYS A 167 5.45 10.90 9.65
C LYS A 167 5.37 12.03 8.61
N PRO A 168 4.45 13.01 8.75
CA PRO A 168 4.35 14.13 7.81
C PRO A 168 5.68 14.86 7.59
N GLY A 169 6.04 15.07 6.33
CA GLY A 169 7.26 15.71 5.88
C GLY A 169 8.49 14.78 5.77
N SER A 170 8.45 13.55 6.30
CA SER A 170 9.64 12.69 6.36
C SER A 170 9.98 11.98 5.06
N ARG A 171 9.04 11.88 4.12
CA ARG A 171 9.23 11.26 2.81
C ARG A 171 8.19 11.70 1.80
N TYR A 172 8.50 11.52 0.53
CA TYR A 172 7.58 11.66 -0.60
C TYR A 172 6.82 10.35 -0.85
N MET A 173 5.50 10.43 -1.06
CA MET A 173 4.65 9.37 -1.58
C MET A 173 3.41 9.98 -2.25
N TYR A 174 3.34 9.85 -3.58
CA TYR A 174 2.24 10.39 -4.38
C TYR A 174 0.88 9.93 -3.86
N SER A 175 -0.04 10.87 -3.63
CA SER A 175 -1.36 10.60 -3.07
C SER A 175 -2.42 11.52 -3.68
N ASN A 176 -3.42 10.93 -4.33
CA ASN A 176 -4.58 11.66 -4.84
C ASN A 176 -5.45 12.17 -3.70
N SER A 177 -5.51 11.44 -2.58
CA SER A 177 -6.19 11.86 -1.35
C SER A 177 -5.79 13.27 -0.95
N GLY A 178 -4.51 13.61 -1.03
CA GLY A 178 -4.04 14.96 -0.69
C GLY A 178 -4.75 16.04 -1.50
N TYR A 179 -4.94 15.82 -2.80
CA TYR A 179 -5.56 16.78 -3.70
C TYR A 179 -7.09 16.84 -3.58
N THR A 180 -7.74 15.70 -3.31
CA THR A 180 -9.16 15.67 -2.94
C THR A 180 -9.41 16.45 -1.66
N LEU A 181 -8.59 16.26 -0.62
CA LEU A 181 -8.68 17.01 0.64
C LEU A 181 -8.44 18.53 0.45
N LEU A 182 -7.54 18.91 -0.47
CA LEU A 182 -7.31 20.32 -0.78
C LEU A 182 -8.56 20.99 -1.37
N THR A 183 -9.44 20.27 -2.06
CA THR A 183 -10.72 20.85 -2.55
C THR A 183 -11.60 21.30 -1.39
N SER A 184 -11.75 20.47 -0.35
CA SER A 184 -12.51 20.82 0.84
C SER A 184 -11.84 21.94 1.65
N ILE A 185 -10.50 21.98 1.70
CA ILE A 185 -9.77 23.09 2.31
C ILE A 185 -10.02 24.41 1.55
N ILE A 186 -10.06 24.38 0.20
CA ILE A 186 -10.43 25.54 -0.62
C ILE A 186 -11.85 26.01 -0.27
N GLU A 187 -12.82 25.10 -0.14
CA GLU A 187 -14.19 25.47 0.22
C GLU A 187 -14.26 26.17 1.59
N VAL A 188 -13.63 25.59 2.60
CA VAL A 188 -13.65 26.16 3.97
C VAL A 188 -12.90 27.49 4.02
N ALA A 189 -11.73 27.60 3.37
CA ALA A 189 -10.92 28.82 3.41
C ALA A 189 -11.49 29.97 2.57
N SER A 190 -12.15 29.66 1.44
CA SER A 190 -12.79 30.66 0.57
C SER A 190 -14.18 31.06 1.05
N GLY A 191 -14.93 30.14 1.66
CA GLY A 191 -16.36 30.28 1.96
C GLY A 191 -17.25 30.05 0.73
N GLU A 192 -16.71 29.60 -0.40
CA GLU A 192 -17.43 29.31 -1.64
C GLU A 192 -17.40 27.79 -1.93
N LYS A 193 -18.39 27.28 -2.67
CA LYS A 193 -18.34 25.89 -3.16
C LYS A 193 -17.18 25.72 -4.14
N PHE A 194 -16.56 24.55 -4.15
CA PHE A 194 -15.32 24.31 -4.91
C PHE A 194 -15.52 24.59 -6.40
N HIS A 195 -16.60 24.08 -7.00
CA HIS A 195 -16.88 24.28 -8.41
C HIS A 195 -17.09 25.75 -8.75
N ASP A 196 -17.85 26.49 -7.95
CA ASP A 196 -18.11 27.92 -8.18
C ASP A 196 -16.82 28.75 -8.07
N TYR A 197 -16.01 28.47 -7.04
CA TYR A 197 -14.70 29.09 -6.87
C TYR A 197 -13.78 28.80 -8.07
N SER A 198 -13.72 27.53 -8.48
CA SER A 198 -12.84 27.08 -9.57
C SER A 198 -13.24 27.67 -10.93
N GLU A 199 -14.54 27.76 -11.25
CA GLU A 199 -15.00 28.36 -12.50
C GLU A 199 -14.66 29.84 -12.59
N LYS A 200 -14.88 30.59 -11.51
CA LYS A 200 -14.48 32.00 -11.41
C LYS A 200 -12.95 32.14 -11.51
N PHE A 201 -12.20 31.23 -10.91
CA PHE A 201 -10.75 31.22 -10.97
C PHE A 201 -10.25 30.99 -12.41
N PHE A 202 -10.80 30.03 -13.14
CA PHE A 202 -10.44 29.78 -14.54
C PHE A 202 -10.81 30.94 -15.48
N LYS A 203 -12.00 31.54 -15.31
CA LYS A 203 -12.39 32.75 -16.05
C LYS A 203 -11.40 33.90 -15.86
N ASN A 204 -10.92 34.11 -14.63
CA ASN A 204 -9.92 35.13 -14.34
C ASN A 204 -8.54 34.83 -14.98
N LEU A 205 -8.25 33.57 -15.29
CA LEU A 205 -7.06 33.16 -16.04
C LEU A 205 -7.26 33.18 -17.57
N GLY A 206 -8.47 33.51 -18.05
CA GLY A 206 -8.83 33.45 -19.47
C GLY A 206 -9.06 32.03 -19.99
N MET A 207 -9.37 31.09 -19.10
CA MET A 207 -9.62 29.68 -19.40
C MET A 207 -11.12 29.35 -19.34
N ASP A 208 -11.92 29.97 -20.21
CA ASP A 208 -13.38 29.96 -20.14
C ASP A 208 -14.03 28.58 -20.40
N ASN A 209 -13.31 27.64 -21.01
CA ASN A 209 -13.77 26.29 -21.35
C ASN A 209 -13.20 25.22 -20.40
N THR A 210 -12.72 25.65 -19.23
CA THR A 210 -12.07 24.79 -18.25
C THR A 210 -12.96 24.58 -17.02
N THR A 211 -13.30 23.33 -16.70
CA THR A 211 -14.11 23.00 -15.51
C THR A 211 -13.73 21.64 -14.93
N PHE A 212 -13.75 21.55 -13.60
CA PHE A 212 -13.78 20.25 -12.94
C PHE A 212 -15.14 19.57 -13.18
N LEU A 213 -15.13 18.24 -13.24
CA LEU A 213 -16.35 17.44 -13.33
C LEU A 213 -17.27 17.73 -12.13
N LYS A 214 -18.53 18.08 -12.41
CA LYS A 214 -19.56 18.32 -11.39
C LYS A 214 -20.35 17.06 -11.06
N ASN A 215 -20.69 16.30 -12.10
CA ASN A 215 -21.48 15.09 -12.04
C ASN A 215 -21.10 14.24 -13.27
N TYR A 216 -20.97 12.91 -13.13
CA TYR A 216 -20.67 11.97 -14.21
C TYR A 216 -21.77 11.92 -15.28
N MET A 217 -22.99 12.31 -14.93
CA MET A 217 -24.13 12.49 -15.84
C MET A 217 -24.19 13.91 -16.43
N ALA A 218 -23.31 14.83 -16.02
CA ALA A 218 -23.32 16.18 -16.56
C ALA A 218 -22.97 16.18 -18.04
N VAL A 219 -23.68 17.01 -18.81
CA VAL A 219 -23.34 17.22 -20.21
C VAL A 219 -22.06 18.04 -20.29
N ILE A 220 -20.99 17.42 -20.77
CA ILE A 220 -19.75 18.11 -21.14
C ILE A 220 -19.84 18.43 -22.62
N THR A 221 -20.13 19.69 -22.94
CA THR A 221 -20.18 20.17 -24.32
C THR A 221 -18.86 19.93 -25.04
N ASN A 222 -18.91 19.49 -26.30
CA ASN A 222 -17.74 19.20 -27.13
C ASN A 222 -16.73 18.23 -26.47
N GLN A 223 -17.18 17.29 -25.64
CA GLN A 223 -16.30 16.30 -25.02
C GLN A 223 -15.68 15.37 -26.07
N ALA A 224 -14.35 15.24 -26.05
CA ALA A 224 -13.64 14.16 -26.70
C ALA A 224 -13.77 12.90 -25.82
N LEU A 225 -14.53 11.90 -26.24
CA LEU A 225 -14.81 10.68 -25.47
C LEU A 225 -13.57 9.78 -25.34
N PRO A 226 -13.32 9.13 -24.20
CA PRO A 226 -12.13 8.30 -24.00
C PRO A 226 -12.31 6.93 -24.67
N TYR A 227 -11.33 6.49 -25.45
CA TYR A 227 -11.34 5.18 -26.09
C TYR A 227 -10.09 4.36 -25.76
N SER A 228 -10.32 3.09 -25.38
CA SER A 228 -9.29 2.12 -25.06
C SER A 228 -9.16 1.04 -26.13
N ASP A 229 -7.93 0.88 -26.60
CA ASP A 229 -7.28 -0.26 -27.23
C ASP A 229 -6.67 -1.28 -26.24
N TRP A 230 -7.29 -2.43 -25.96
CA TRP A 230 -6.73 -3.44 -25.04
C TRP A 230 -5.82 -4.49 -25.71
N GLY A 231 -5.45 -4.28 -26.98
CA GLY A 231 -4.49 -5.11 -27.71
C GLY A 231 -5.10 -6.06 -28.73
N ASP A 232 -6.43 -6.06 -28.87
CA ASP A 232 -7.17 -6.84 -29.87
C ASP A 232 -7.46 -6.05 -31.15
N GLY A 233 -7.15 -4.75 -31.18
CA GLY A 233 -7.40 -3.89 -32.33
C GLY A 233 -8.79 -3.25 -32.33
N VAL A 234 -9.60 -3.41 -31.28
CA VAL A 234 -10.98 -2.93 -31.21
C VAL A 234 -11.12 -1.79 -30.21
N TRP A 235 -11.47 -0.60 -30.71
CA TRP A 235 -11.73 0.55 -29.85
C TRP A 235 -13.01 0.39 -29.03
N GLN A 236 -12.89 0.55 -27.71
CA GLN A 236 -14.02 0.58 -26.78
C GLN A 236 -14.05 1.90 -26.03
N GLN A 237 -15.24 2.50 -25.89
CA GLN A 237 -15.37 3.69 -25.06
C GLN A 237 -15.18 3.32 -23.58
N TYR A 238 -14.32 4.05 -22.88
CA TYR A 238 -14.11 3.84 -21.45
C TYR A 238 -15.25 4.49 -20.63
N PRO A 239 -15.97 3.74 -19.79
CA PRO A 239 -17.04 4.28 -18.99
C PRO A 239 -16.48 5.16 -17.87
N MET A 240 -16.90 6.43 -17.83
CA MET A 240 -16.56 7.36 -16.75
C MET A 240 -17.79 7.60 -15.86
N ILE A 241 -17.84 6.90 -14.72
CA ILE A 241 -19.00 6.87 -13.82
C ILE A 241 -18.72 7.47 -12.44
N THR A 242 -17.68 8.30 -12.32
CA THR A 242 -17.26 8.92 -11.05
C THR A 242 -17.43 10.43 -11.06
N ASN A 243 -17.65 11.01 -9.88
CA ASN A 243 -17.75 12.43 -9.56
C ASN A 243 -16.50 12.97 -8.84
N LEU A 244 -15.37 12.26 -8.86
CA LEU A 244 -14.14 12.73 -8.22
C LEU A 244 -13.58 13.97 -8.92
N TYR A 245 -12.96 14.88 -8.16
CA TYR A 245 -12.31 16.08 -8.68
C TYR A 245 -11.21 16.63 -7.76
N GLY A 246 -10.38 17.50 -8.33
CA GLY A 246 -9.28 18.19 -7.64
C GLY A 246 -7.93 17.49 -7.82
N ASP A 247 -7.89 16.16 -7.68
CA ASP A 247 -6.75 15.33 -8.05
C ASP A 247 -6.67 15.11 -9.57
N GLY A 248 -7.80 15.17 -10.27
CA GLY A 248 -7.96 14.95 -11.70
C GLY A 248 -9.27 15.52 -12.21
N PHE A 249 -9.83 14.89 -13.26
CA PHE A 249 -11.16 15.17 -13.82
C PHE A 249 -11.42 16.65 -14.16
N LEU A 250 -10.37 17.33 -14.62
CA LEU A 250 -10.45 18.69 -15.18
C LEU A 250 -10.56 18.59 -16.69
N PHE A 251 -11.67 19.08 -17.23
CA PHE A 251 -11.91 19.15 -18.66
C PHE A 251 -11.56 20.54 -19.18
N THR A 252 -10.68 20.60 -20.17
CA THR A 252 -10.19 21.84 -20.79
C THR A 252 -10.03 21.67 -22.30
N THR A 253 -9.85 22.78 -23.02
CA THR A 253 -9.46 22.80 -24.43
C THR A 253 -7.94 22.98 -24.55
N LEU A 254 -7.38 22.64 -25.72
CA LEU A 254 -5.97 22.94 -26.01
C LEU A 254 -5.70 24.45 -25.93
N LYS A 255 -6.63 25.26 -26.44
CA LYS A 255 -6.55 26.72 -26.45
C LYS A 255 -6.44 27.30 -25.04
N ASP A 256 -7.33 26.91 -24.13
CA ASP A 256 -7.31 27.37 -22.73
C ASP A 256 -5.98 27.01 -22.05
N GLN A 257 -5.52 25.77 -22.23
CA GLN A 257 -4.23 25.35 -21.68
C GLN A 257 -3.08 26.19 -22.25
N LEU A 258 -3.08 26.49 -23.55
CA LEU A 258 -2.03 27.31 -24.18
C LEU A 258 -2.04 28.76 -23.69
N ILE A 259 -3.20 29.33 -23.37
CA ILE A 259 -3.31 30.64 -22.69
C ILE A 259 -2.60 30.58 -21.34
N PHE A 260 -2.83 29.53 -20.56
CA PHE A 260 -2.15 29.33 -19.27
C PHE A 260 -0.63 29.16 -19.44
N GLU A 261 -0.18 28.32 -20.39
CA GLU A 261 1.25 28.12 -20.66
C GLU A 261 1.95 29.42 -21.08
N GLN A 262 1.28 30.24 -21.90
CA GLN A 262 1.74 31.56 -22.29
C GLN A 262 1.84 32.51 -21.09
N ALA A 263 0.83 32.51 -20.20
CA ALA A 263 0.83 33.32 -19.00
C ALA A 263 1.98 32.93 -18.05
N VAL A 264 2.23 31.63 -17.87
CA VAL A 264 3.33 31.11 -17.05
C VAL A 264 4.70 31.56 -17.58
N GLN A 265 4.95 31.46 -18.88
CA GLN A 265 6.22 31.94 -19.46
C GLN A 265 6.42 33.45 -19.30
N ASN A 266 5.33 34.22 -19.39
CA ASN A 266 5.36 35.68 -19.28
C ASN A 266 5.24 36.18 -17.83
N ALA A 267 5.11 35.29 -16.84
CA ALA A 267 4.80 35.65 -15.46
C ALA A 267 5.84 36.61 -14.84
N LYS A 268 7.13 36.39 -15.12
CA LYS A 268 8.21 37.30 -14.67
C LYS A 268 8.12 38.69 -15.28
N PHE A 269 7.78 38.78 -16.57
CA PHE A 269 7.60 40.06 -17.25
C PHE A 269 6.38 40.83 -16.71
N ASN A 270 5.32 40.09 -16.38
CA ASN A 270 4.07 40.64 -15.85
C ASN A 270 4.07 40.81 -14.32
N ASN A 271 5.18 40.52 -13.63
CA ASN A 271 5.27 40.48 -12.16
C ASN A 271 4.14 39.65 -11.50
N ASN A 272 3.69 38.57 -12.15
CA ASN A 272 2.62 37.73 -11.63
C ASN A 272 3.16 36.77 -10.58
N ARG A 273 3.08 37.18 -9.31
CA ARG A 273 3.59 36.42 -8.16
C ARG A 273 3.02 35.00 -8.07
N LEU A 274 1.71 34.83 -8.28
CA LEU A 274 1.03 33.53 -8.23
C LEU A 274 1.61 32.53 -9.24
N LEU A 275 1.79 32.97 -10.49
CA LEU A 275 2.35 32.15 -11.56
C LEU A 275 3.87 31.94 -11.41
N ILE A 276 4.60 32.85 -10.75
CA ILE A 276 6.03 32.66 -10.47
C ILE A 276 6.22 31.62 -9.36
N GLU A 277 5.54 31.78 -8.22
CA GLU A 277 5.71 30.93 -7.04
C GLU A 277 5.19 29.50 -7.25
N SER A 278 4.10 29.33 -8.02
CA SER A 278 3.57 28.00 -8.33
C SER A 278 4.53 27.09 -9.10
N GLN A 279 5.56 27.65 -9.75
CA GLN A 279 6.55 26.89 -10.51
C GLN A 279 7.83 26.60 -9.69
N GLN A 280 7.82 26.87 -8.39
CA GLN A 280 8.96 26.67 -7.49
C GLN A 280 8.71 25.54 -6.48
N PRO A 281 9.76 25.01 -5.83
CA PRO A 281 9.61 24.14 -4.67
C PRO A 281 8.77 24.81 -3.58
N ILE A 282 7.98 24.03 -2.84
CA ILE A 282 7.20 24.57 -1.74
C ILE A 282 8.17 25.01 -0.61
N PRO A 283 8.03 26.24 -0.08
CA PRO A 283 8.83 26.69 1.06
C PRO A 283 8.77 25.74 2.26
N ASN A 284 9.86 25.66 3.03
CA ASN A 284 9.98 24.81 4.23
C ASN A 284 9.81 23.30 3.99
N SER A 285 9.98 22.84 2.75
CA SER A 285 9.99 21.43 2.38
C SER A 285 11.42 20.93 2.15
N GLU A 286 11.77 19.81 2.76
CA GLU A 286 13.02 19.08 2.44
C GLU A 286 12.93 18.41 1.06
N ILE A 287 11.71 18.06 0.62
CA ILE A 287 11.46 17.55 -0.73
C ILE A 287 11.31 18.74 -1.69
N THR A 288 12.30 18.93 -2.56
CA THR A 288 12.34 20.03 -3.53
C THR A 288 12.06 19.61 -4.96
N THR A 289 11.87 18.30 -5.19
CA THR A 289 11.63 17.72 -6.53
C THR A 289 10.16 17.67 -6.92
N TYR A 290 9.26 18.12 -6.04
CA TYR A 290 7.83 18.28 -6.33
C TYR A 290 7.33 19.56 -5.63
N GLY A 291 6.59 20.38 -6.37
CA GLY A 291 6.09 21.68 -5.96
C GLY A 291 4.56 21.73 -5.87
N PHE A 292 3.97 22.82 -6.37
CA PHE A 292 2.53 23.03 -6.40
C PHE A 292 1.86 22.22 -7.54
N GLY A 293 1.76 20.89 -7.35
CA GLY A 293 1.17 19.98 -8.34
C GLY A 293 2.02 19.77 -9.59
N LEU A 294 3.33 19.98 -9.46
CA LEU A 294 4.30 19.92 -10.54
C LEU A 294 5.57 19.21 -10.06
N GLU A 295 6.10 18.33 -10.90
CA GLU A 295 7.44 17.76 -10.73
C GLU A 295 8.49 18.80 -11.12
N LEU A 296 9.53 18.90 -10.29
CA LEU A 296 10.63 19.86 -10.40
C LEU A 296 11.93 19.08 -10.56
N GLY A 297 12.17 18.59 -11.76
CA GLY A 297 13.28 17.70 -12.06
C GLY A 297 13.82 17.93 -13.46
N ASP A 298 15.00 17.38 -13.73
CA ASP A 298 15.55 17.43 -15.07
C ASP A 298 14.81 16.45 -15.99
N ARG A 299 14.42 16.91 -17.16
CA ARG A 299 13.86 16.10 -18.25
C ARG A 299 14.65 16.41 -19.51
N LEU A 300 14.99 15.38 -20.29
CA LEU A 300 15.87 15.53 -21.47
C LEU A 300 17.23 16.19 -21.17
N ASN A 301 17.73 16.11 -19.92
CA ASN A 301 18.94 16.78 -19.43
C ASN A 301 18.84 18.32 -19.32
N PHE A 302 17.63 18.85 -19.21
CA PHE A 302 17.36 20.25 -18.96
C PHE A 302 16.48 20.38 -17.72
N ARG A 303 16.69 21.44 -16.95
CA ARG A 303 15.80 21.76 -15.83
C ARG A 303 14.39 21.91 -16.38
N SER A 304 13.45 21.22 -15.76
CA SER A 304 12.08 21.24 -16.24
C SER A 304 11.06 21.29 -15.10
N VAL A 305 9.90 21.82 -15.44
CA VAL A 305 8.70 21.83 -14.59
C VAL A 305 7.62 21.12 -15.38
N HIS A 306 7.11 20.00 -14.86
CA HIS A 306 6.21 19.15 -15.65
C HIS A 306 5.21 18.39 -14.77
N HIS A 307 4.16 17.88 -15.40
CA HIS A 307 3.30 16.87 -14.78
C HIS A 307 2.67 16.03 -15.89
N SER A 308 2.52 14.73 -15.63
CA SER A 308 1.81 13.80 -16.51
C SER A 308 0.42 13.49 -15.98
N GLY A 309 -0.51 13.16 -16.86
CA GLY A 309 -1.88 12.77 -16.51
C GLY A 309 -2.28 11.47 -17.18
N GLY A 310 -2.92 10.58 -16.43
CA GLY A 310 -3.61 9.41 -16.94
C GLY A 310 -4.87 9.13 -16.12
N THR A 311 -6.02 8.97 -16.76
CA THR A 311 -7.28 8.56 -16.12
C THR A 311 -8.19 7.92 -17.17
N GLY A 312 -8.54 6.64 -16.99
CA GLY A 312 -9.19 5.86 -18.04
C GLY A 312 -8.32 5.84 -19.30
N SER A 313 -8.87 6.27 -20.44
CA SER A 313 -8.14 6.40 -21.72
C SER A 313 -7.67 7.82 -22.02
N TYR A 314 -7.81 8.74 -21.07
CA TYR A 314 -7.28 10.09 -21.21
C TYR A 314 -5.83 10.16 -20.77
N HIS A 315 -5.02 10.83 -21.58
CA HIS A 315 -3.62 11.09 -21.29
C HIS A 315 -3.30 12.56 -21.50
N SER A 316 -2.43 13.12 -20.66
CA SER A 316 -1.90 14.45 -20.86
C SER A 316 -0.47 14.59 -20.37
N GLN A 317 0.21 15.61 -20.87
CA GLN A 317 1.54 15.99 -20.46
C GLN A 317 1.69 17.50 -20.61
N THR A 318 2.09 18.19 -19.54
CA THR A 318 2.73 19.51 -19.66
C THR A 318 4.23 19.37 -19.38
N ILE A 319 5.08 20.00 -20.17
CA ILE A 319 6.52 20.14 -19.90
C ILE A 319 6.92 21.57 -20.17
N ARG A 320 7.61 22.18 -19.21
CA ARG A 320 8.17 23.53 -19.30
C ARG A 320 9.68 23.45 -19.10
N PHE A 321 10.41 24.15 -19.96
CA PHE A 321 11.85 24.41 -19.86
C PHE A 321 12.03 25.92 -19.66
N PRO A 322 12.05 26.40 -18.40
CA PRO A 322 11.99 27.83 -18.11
C PRO A 322 13.16 28.62 -18.70
N GLU A 323 14.37 28.05 -18.66
CA GLU A 323 15.59 28.66 -19.20
C GLU A 323 15.54 28.79 -20.72
N GLU A 324 15.01 27.78 -21.42
CA GLU A 324 14.84 27.76 -22.87
C GLU A 324 13.54 28.45 -23.34
N LYS A 325 12.71 28.94 -22.41
CA LYS A 325 11.41 29.56 -22.68
C LYS A 325 10.53 28.71 -23.60
N LEU A 326 10.42 27.42 -23.27
CA LEU A 326 9.69 26.44 -24.05
C LEU A 326 8.67 25.73 -23.15
N SER A 327 7.42 25.66 -23.61
CA SER A 327 6.40 24.81 -23.03
C SER A 327 5.82 23.94 -24.14
N VAL A 328 5.68 22.65 -23.87
CA VAL A 328 5.02 21.69 -24.75
C VAL A 328 3.87 21.07 -23.97
N PHE A 329 2.68 21.13 -24.54
CA PHE A 329 1.49 20.51 -23.98
C PHE A 329 0.90 19.51 -24.98
N VAL A 330 0.60 18.31 -24.50
CA VAL A 330 -0.01 17.25 -25.28
C VAL A 330 -1.14 16.64 -24.46
N MET A 331 -2.33 16.47 -25.05
CA MET A 331 -3.41 15.69 -24.44
C MET A 331 -4.09 14.79 -25.48
N SER A 332 -4.76 13.73 -25.03
CA SER A 332 -5.35 12.73 -25.91
C SER A 332 -6.47 11.96 -25.21
N ASN A 333 -7.45 11.49 -25.98
CA ASN A 333 -8.51 10.56 -25.57
C ASN A 333 -8.26 9.12 -26.10
N ASN A 334 -6.99 8.78 -26.36
CA ASN A 334 -6.53 7.56 -27.00
C ASN A 334 -5.60 6.75 -26.08
N SER A 335 -5.98 5.54 -25.67
CA SER A 335 -5.16 4.72 -24.73
C SER A 335 -3.84 4.19 -25.31
N ARG A 336 -3.67 4.20 -26.65
CA ARG A 336 -2.44 3.73 -27.29
C ARG A 336 -1.35 4.80 -27.30
N ILE A 337 -1.69 6.04 -26.96
CA ILE A 337 -0.79 7.19 -27.06
C ILE A 337 -0.18 7.50 -25.71
N TRP A 338 1.16 7.54 -25.69
CA TRP A 338 1.89 8.11 -24.56
C TRP A 338 2.21 9.59 -24.82
N SER A 339 1.40 10.49 -24.25
CA SER A 339 1.55 11.95 -24.40
C SER A 339 2.94 12.47 -23.98
N GLY A 340 3.56 11.85 -22.96
CA GLY A 340 4.90 12.19 -22.50
C GLY A 340 5.98 11.97 -23.55
N GLY A 341 5.91 10.86 -24.29
CA GLY A 341 6.85 10.56 -25.37
C GLY A 341 6.74 11.52 -26.54
N ILE A 342 5.50 11.88 -26.93
CA ILE A 342 5.25 12.87 -27.98
C ILE A 342 5.78 14.24 -27.57
N ALA A 343 5.50 14.67 -26.33
CA ALA A 343 5.98 15.94 -25.82
C ALA A 343 7.53 16.00 -25.82
N ASP A 344 8.20 14.89 -25.50
CA ASP A 344 9.67 14.80 -25.55
C ASP A 344 10.24 14.87 -26.97
N GLU A 345 9.62 14.18 -27.93
CA GLU A 345 10.02 14.23 -29.33
C GLU A 345 9.92 15.67 -29.88
N ILE A 346 8.84 16.37 -29.52
CA ILE A 346 8.63 17.77 -29.91
C ILE A 346 9.64 18.69 -29.22
N ALA A 347 9.84 18.56 -27.91
CA ALA A 347 10.77 19.39 -27.16
C ALA A 347 12.20 19.31 -27.73
N LYS A 348 12.65 18.13 -28.15
CA LYS A 348 13.97 17.91 -28.78
C LYS A 348 14.19 18.72 -30.07
N LEU A 349 13.14 19.18 -30.74
CA LEU A 349 13.26 20.03 -31.93
C LEU A 349 13.68 21.47 -31.59
N PHE A 350 13.48 21.89 -30.35
CA PHE A 350 13.74 23.25 -29.86
C PHE A 350 14.92 23.32 -28.90
N LEU A 351 15.16 22.24 -28.14
CA LEU A 351 16.26 22.18 -27.19
C LEU A 351 17.60 22.11 -27.93
N PRO A 352 18.64 22.81 -27.45
CA PRO A 352 19.97 22.68 -28.03
C PRO A 352 20.45 21.23 -27.90
N LYS A 353 21.23 20.77 -28.88
CA LYS A 353 21.89 19.47 -28.77
C LYS A 353 22.90 19.54 -27.62
N LYS A 354 22.52 19.01 -26.47
CA LYS A 354 23.48 18.61 -25.43
C LYS A 354 23.82 17.15 -25.68
N GLU A 355 25.08 16.85 -25.97
CA GLU A 355 25.54 15.48 -25.83
C GLU A 355 25.30 15.07 -24.38
N ALA A 356 24.63 13.94 -24.19
CA ALA A 356 24.51 13.37 -22.87
C ALA A 356 25.94 13.00 -22.44
N VAL A 357 26.51 13.72 -21.47
CA VAL A 357 27.75 13.29 -20.83
C VAL A 357 27.40 12.02 -20.06
N ILE A 358 27.69 10.87 -20.66
CA ILE A 358 27.48 9.57 -20.01
C ILE A 358 28.59 9.40 -18.99
N ALA A 359 28.24 9.58 -17.73
CA ALA A 359 29.15 9.42 -16.61
C ALA A 359 28.47 8.55 -15.55
N TYR A 360 28.52 7.24 -15.72
CA TYR A 360 27.99 6.32 -14.72
C TYR A 360 28.74 6.45 -13.40
N ASN A 361 28.03 6.16 -12.30
CA ASN A 361 28.63 6.09 -10.99
C ASN A 361 29.76 5.04 -10.96
N LYS A 362 30.86 5.32 -10.22
CA LYS A 362 32.03 4.45 -10.11
C LYS A 362 31.68 3.03 -9.64
N ARG A 363 30.64 2.87 -8.81
CA ARG A 363 30.16 1.55 -8.34
C ARG A 363 29.79 0.60 -9.48
N LEU A 364 29.46 1.11 -10.67
CA LEU A 364 29.21 0.27 -11.85
C LEU A 364 30.38 -0.67 -12.17
N LYS A 365 31.62 -0.24 -11.87
CA LYS A 365 32.83 -1.06 -12.06
C LYS A 365 33.00 -2.17 -11.01
N GLU A 366 32.22 -2.13 -9.94
CA GLU A 366 32.26 -3.10 -8.83
C GLU A 366 31.28 -4.26 -9.04
N VAL A 367 30.51 -4.27 -10.14
CA VAL A 367 29.62 -5.39 -10.46
C VAL A 367 30.46 -6.65 -10.61
N SER A 368 30.21 -7.65 -9.76
CA SER A 368 31.02 -8.87 -9.65
C SER A 368 30.55 -9.96 -10.61
N ASN A 369 31.47 -10.86 -11.00
CA ASN A 369 31.21 -12.04 -11.82
C ASN A 369 30.58 -13.21 -11.08
N ASP A 370 30.58 -13.19 -9.75
CA ASP A 370 30.43 -14.42 -8.96
C ASP A 370 28.98 -14.75 -8.57
N ILE A 371 27.99 -13.95 -8.99
CA ILE A 371 26.59 -14.17 -8.65
C ILE A 371 25.94 -15.01 -9.75
N ALA A 372 25.41 -16.17 -9.39
CA ALA A 372 24.69 -17.03 -10.33
C ALA A 372 23.29 -16.45 -10.65
N THR A 373 22.75 -16.75 -11.84
CA THR A 373 21.40 -16.26 -12.22
C THR A 373 20.30 -16.57 -11.19
N PRO A 374 20.24 -17.76 -10.55
CA PRO A 374 19.25 -18.01 -9.50
C PRO A 374 19.37 -17.08 -8.29
N GLU A 375 20.57 -16.57 -8.00
CA GLU A 375 20.83 -15.68 -6.87
C GLU A 375 20.41 -14.22 -7.16
N ILE A 376 20.20 -13.82 -8.42
CA ILE A 376 19.66 -12.49 -8.73
C ILE A 376 18.13 -12.45 -8.69
N LEU A 377 17.47 -13.61 -8.78
CA LEU A 377 16.02 -13.72 -8.70
C LEU A 377 15.52 -13.40 -7.27
N GLY A 378 14.29 -12.88 -7.20
CA GLY A 378 13.58 -12.65 -5.94
C GLY A 378 13.06 -11.23 -5.79
N GLN A 379 12.84 -10.87 -4.53
CA GLN A 379 12.16 -9.65 -4.11
C GLN A 379 13.16 -8.58 -3.67
N TYR A 380 12.96 -7.34 -4.12
CA TYR A 380 13.83 -6.20 -3.79
C TYR A 380 12.98 -5.00 -3.35
N LEU A 381 13.37 -4.35 -2.27
CA LEU A 381 12.76 -3.12 -1.79
C LEU A 381 13.52 -1.92 -2.31
N SER A 382 12.78 -0.99 -2.93
CA SER A 382 13.30 0.32 -3.27
C SER A 382 13.54 1.18 -2.02
N PRO A 383 14.25 2.33 -2.12
CA PRO A 383 14.39 3.29 -1.02
C PRO A 383 13.05 3.89 -0.56
N GLY A 384 11.99 3.78 -1.37
CA GLY A 384 10.64 4.21 -1.02
C GLY A 384 9.75 3.08 -0.48
N ASN A 385 10.33 1.89 -0.23
CA ASN A 385 9.66 0.67 0.22
C ASN A 385 8.61 0.08 -0.74
N TYR A 386 8.68 0.42 -2.03
CA TYR A 386 7.96 -0.33 -3.07
C TYR A 386 8.72 -1.62 -3.43
N LEU A 387 7.97 -2.68 -3.71
CA LEU A 387 8.46 -4.00 -4.07
C LEU A 387 8.80 -4.10 -5.57
N ILE A 388 9.97 -4.62 -5.88
CA ILE A 388 10.41 -5.01 -7.23
C ILE A 388 10.67 -6.51 -7.26
N ARG A 389 10.19 -7.14 -8.32
CA ARG A 389 10.32 -8.56 -8.61
C ARG A 389 11.29 -8.78 -9.77
N ILE A 390 12.32 -9.58 -9.53
CA ILE A 390 13.22 -10.08 -10.57
C ILE A 390 12.88 -11.55 -10.80
N GLU A 391 12.34 -11.82 -11.98
CA GLU A 391 11.72 -13.11 -12.34
C GLU A 391 12.34 -13.64 -13.63
N GLU A 392 12.41 -14.97 -13.75
CA GLU A 392 12.71 -15.63 -15.02
C GLU A 392 11.40 -16.10 -15.69
N LYS A 393 11.09 -15.59 -16.88
CA LYS A 393 9.94 -16.00 -17.69
C LYS A 393 10.39 -16.29 -19.12
N ALA A 394 10.04 -17.47 -19.64
CA ALA A 394 10.44 -17.92 -20.98
C ALA A 394 11.96 -17.73 -21.26
N LYS A 395 12.81 -18.08 -20.27
CA LYS A 395 14.28 -17.92 -20.29
C LYS A 395 14.78 -16.47 -20.38
N LYS A 396 13.93 -15.49 -20.09
CA LYS A 396 14.28 -14.07 -20.01
C LYS A 396 14.16 -13.58 -18.57
N ILE A 397 15.14 -12.79 -18.13
CA ILE A 397 15.07 -12.09 -16.85
C ILE A 397 14.20 -10.86 -17.03
N THR A 398 13.26 -10.68 -16.12
CA THR A 398 12.30 -9.60 -16.16
C THR A 398 12.26 -8.86 -14.85
N TRP A 399 12.05 -7.56 -14.96
CA TRP A 399 11.75 -6.64 -13.88
C TRP A 399 10.24 -6.43 -13.82
N ARG A 400 9.64 -6.60 -12.65
CA ARG A 400 8.23 -6.29 -12.42
C ARG A 400 8.08 -5.38 -11.20
N ASN A 401 7.27 -4.35 -11.34
CA ASN A 401 6.92 -3.41 -10.28
C ASN A 401 5.39 -3.37 -10.16
N GLY A 402 4.85 -3.89 -9.07
CA GLY A 402 3.40 -4.06 -8.96
C GLY A 402 2.84 -4.96 -10.08
N ASN A 403 1.55 -4.76 -10.37
CA ASN A 403 0.84 -5.47 -11.44
C ASN A 403 1.18 -4.96 -12.86
N ASN A 404 2.26 -4.21 -13.03
CA ASN A 404 2.68 -3.73 -14.34
C ASN A 404 3.20 -4.88 -15.22
N ASN A 405 3.15 -4.66 -16.54
CA ASN A 405 3.78 -5.56 -17.49
C ASN A 405 5.27 -5.71 -17.18
N PRO A 406 5.79 -6.94 -17.13
CA PRO A 406 7.20 -7.18 -16.86
C PRO A 406 8.07 -6.57 -17.96
N ILE A 407 9.13 -5.89 -17.56
CA ILE A 407 10.12 -5.29 -18.44
C ILE A 407 11.27 -6.28 -18.61
N GLU A 408 11.59 -6.64 -19.85
CA GLU A 408 12.75 -7.50 -20.13
C GLU A 408 14.06 -6.79 -19.75
N LEU A 409 14.93 -7.51 -19.03
CA LEU A 409 16.29 -7.11 -18.74
C LEU A 409 17.25 -7.81 -19.71
N LYS A 410 17.96 -7.03 -20.51
CA LYS A 410 18.94 -7.53 -21.47
C LYS A 410 20.28 -7.69 -20.77
N LYS A 411 20.81 -8.91 -20.75
CA LYS A 411 22.14 -9.18 -20.21
C LYS A 411 23.19 -8.51 -21.10
N GLU A 412 24.10 -7.75 -20.49
CA GLU A 412 25.21 -7.12 -21.22
C GLU A 412 26.50 -7.92 -21.02
N GLU A 413 26.98 -7.96 -19.78
CA GLU A 413 28.15 -8.71 -19.37
C GLU A 413 27.97 -9.15 -17.91
N GLN A 414 28.51 -10.29 -17.51
CA GLN A 414 28.60 -10.65 -16.08
C GLN A 414 27.22 -10.62 -15.37
N ASN A 415 27.10 -9.85 -14.29
CA ASN A 415 25.86 -9.54 -13.57
C ASN A 415 25.31 -8.14 -13.89
N LEU A 416 25.69 -7.60 -15.04
CA LEU A 416 25.25 -6.34 -15.58
C LEU A 416 24.17 -6.55 -16.64
N TYR A 417 23.08 -5.82 -16.48
CA TYR A 417 21.93 -5.82 -17.37
C TYR A 417 21.61 -4.39 -17.80
N SER A 418 20.81 -4.25 -18.84
CA SER A 418 20.12 -3.01 -19.18
C SER A 418 18.64 -3.21 -19.39
N ILE A 419 17.90 -2.12 -19.23
CA ILE A 419 16.46 -2.11 -19.45
C ILE A 419 16.17 -2.15 -20.96
N SER A 420 15.31 -3.06 -21.40
CA SER A 420 15.04 -3.32 -22.83
C SER A 420 14.64 -2.09 -23.67
N TYR A 421 13.91 -1.12 -23.08
CA TYR A 421 13.49 0.11 -23.76
C TYR A 421 14.50 1.27 -23.65
N ASP A 422 15.50 1.18 -22.76
CA ASP A 422 16.58 2.15 -22.64
C ASP A 422 17.87 1.47 -22.20
N SER A 423 18.70 1.10 -23.18
CA SER A 423 19.98 0.42 -22.95
C SER A 423 21.00 1.26 -22.19
N LYS A 424 20.74 2.57 -21.99
CA LYS A 424 21.60 3.45 -21.20
C LYS A 424 21.33 3.33 -19.70
N ILE A 425 20.18 2.81 -19.28
CA ILE A 425 19.94 2.51 -17.87
C ILE A 425 20.55 1.14 -17.59
N LYS A 426 21.57 1.11 -16.75
CA LYS A 426 22.24 -0.14 -16.36
C LYS A 426 21.72 -0.64 -15.02
N ILE A 427 21.70 -1.96 -14.85
CA ILE A 427 21.30 -2.64 -13.63
C ILE A 427 22.43 -3.58 -13.23
N GLY A 428 23.10 -3.26 -12.13
CA GLY A 428 24.11 -4.14 -11.53
C GLY A 428 23.51 -4.92 -10.38
N PHE A 429 23.72 -6.24 -10.38
CA PHE A 429 23.38 -7.09 -9.24
C PHE A 429 24.60 -7.30 -8.33
N TYR A 430 24.36 -7.21 -7.03
CA TYR A 430 25.31 -7.43 -5.93
C TYR A 430 24.68 -8.42 -4.96
N LYS A 431 25.48 -9.00 -4.05
CA LYS A 431 25.07 -10.09 -3.15
C LYS A 431 23.70 -9.87 -2.48
N ASN A 432 23.45 -8.65 -1.98
CA ASN A 432 22.20 -8.29 -1.30
C ASN A 432 21.54 -7.02 -1.88
N GLU A 433 22.00 -6.54 -3.04
CA GLU A 433 21.52 -5.29 -3.62
C GLU A 433 21.34 -5.41 -5.13
N LEU A 434 20.34 -4.70 -5.65
CA LEU A 434 20.26 -4.34 -7.06
C LEU A 434 20.48 -2.83 -7.17
N ILE A 435 21.26 -2.37 -8.15
CA ILE A 435 21.50 -0.94 -8.35
C ILE A 435 21.18 -0.54 -9.78
N LEU A 436 20.30 0.45 -9.93
CA LEU A 436 20.13 1.17 -11.19
C LEU A 436 21.19 2.26 -11.31
N PHE A 437 21.86 2.28 -12.44
CA PHE A 437 22.81 3.32 -12.84
C PHE A 437 22.23 4.13 -13.99
N TYR A 438 22.05 5.42 -13.73
CA TYR A 438 21.63 6.36 -14.76
C TYR A 438 22.86 6.97 -15.43
N PRO A 439 22.78 7.31 -16.74
CA PRO A 439 23.87 7.98 -17.46
C PRO A 439 24.34 9.29 -16.84
N SER A 440 23.49 9.92 -16.02
CA SER A 440 23.77 11.14 -15.27
C SER A 440 24.65 10.95 -14.03
N GLY A 441 25.03 9.71 -13.71
CA GLY A 441 25.80 9.37 -12.50
C GLY A 441 24.94 9.17 -11.25
N LYS A 442 23.63 9.44 -11.33
CA LYS A 442 22.66 9.08 -10.29
C LYS A 442 22.55 7.56 -10.19
N LEU A 443 22.34 7.09 -8.97
CA LEU A 443 22.11 5.68 -8.67
C LEU A 443 20.80 5.50 -7.90
N ARG A 444 20.21 4.32 -8.00
CA ARG A 444 19.08 3.92 -7.16
C ARG A 444 19.33 2.50 -6.66
N VAL A 445 19.53 2.37 -5.35
CA VAL A 445 19.83 1.09 -4.68
C VAL A 445 18.53 0.46 -4.22
N TYR A 446 18.40 -0.84 -4.46
CA TYR A 446 17.30 -1.67 -3.99
C TYR A 446 17.89 -2.79 -3.13
N SER A 447 17.32 -3.01 -1.95
CA SER A 447 17.80 -4.03 -1.02
C SER A 447 17.06 -5.34 -1.26
N LYS A 448 17.79 -6.44 -1.40
CA LYS A 448 17.19 -7.77 -1.56
C LYS A 448 16.52 -8.19 -0.25
N ILE A 449 15.29 -8.71 -0.32
CA ILE A 449 14.63 -9.32 0.83
C ILE A 449 15.20 -10.74 0.97
N PRO A 450 15.89 -11.07 2.07
CA PRO A 450 16.43 -12.40 2.27
C PRO A 450 15.29 -13.40 2.46
N LYS A 451 15.33 -14.51 1.71
CA LYS A 451 14.45 -15.63 1.97
C LYS A 451 14.98 -16.40 3.18
N GLN A 452 14.15 -16.61 4.18
CA GLN A 452 14.48 -17.38 5.38
C GLN A 452 13.50 -18.53 5.53
N ASP A 453 14.01 -19.72 5.84
CA ASP A 453 13.18 -20.85 6.20
C ASP A 453 12.40 -20.55 7.48
N VAL A 454 11.12 -20.90 7.49
CA VAL A 454 10.23 -20.73 8.64
C VAL A 454 9.86 -22.09 9.21
N THR A 455 9.58 -22.13 10.50
CA THR A 455 9.16 -23.37 11.16
C THR A 455 7.69 -23.67 10.84
N LEU A 456 7.26 -24.93 11.00
CA LEU A 456 5.84 -25.28 10.92
C LEU A 456 5.00 -24.46 11.91
N ALA A 457 5.50 -24.26 13.14
CA ALA A 457 4.83 -23.43 14.14
C ALA A 457 4.63 -21.98 13.68
N ASP A 458 5.58 -21.42 12.91
CA ASP A 458 5.42 -20.09 12.33
C ASP A 458 4.32 -20.10 11.26
N LEU A 459 4.30 -21.09 10.36
CA LEU A 459 3.27 -21.23 9.32
C LEU A 459 1.86 -21.35 9.93
N GLU A 460 1.71 -22.23 10.91
CA GLU A 460 0.45 -22.42 11.65
C GLU A 460 0.05 -21.15 12.42
N SER A 461 1.02 -20.39 12.94
CA SER A 461 0.74 -19.14 13.66
C SER A 461 0.11 -18.06 12.79
N TYR A 462 0.27 -18.10 11.46
CA TYR A 462 -0.37 -17.15 10.54
C TYR A 462 -1.83 -17.50 10.24
N VAL A 463 -2.23 -18.76 10.41
CA VAL A 463 -3.58 -19.23 10.07
C VAL A 463 -4.64 -18.54 10.92
N GLY A 464 -5.71 -18.07 10.30
CA GLY A 464 -6.82 -17.39 10.97
C GLY A 464 -7.47 -16.30 10.14
N GLN A 465 -8.50 -15.67 10.72
CA GLN A 465 -9.21 -14.53 10.14
C GLN A 465 -8.56 -13.23 10.56
N TYR A 466 -8.53 -12.25 9.68
CA TYR A 466 -7.92 -10.93 9.89
C TYR A 466 -8.86 -9.85 9.40
N TYR A 467 -9.15 -8.85 10.23
CA TYR A 467 -10.14 -7.81 9.97
C TYR A 467 -9.53 -6.41 10.10
N SER A 468 -9.79 -5.54 9.12
CA SER A 468 -9.41 -4.12 9.13
C SER A 468 -10.62 -3.26 9.49
N ARG A 469 -10.54 -2.53 10.60
CA ARG A 469 -11.56 -1.52 10.98
C ARG A 469 -11.55 -0.31 10.07
N GLU A 470 -10.37 0.05 9.55
CA GLU A 470 -10.16 1.20 8.67
C GLU A 470 -10.86 1.00 7.30
N LEU A 471 -11.03 -0.26 6.88
CA LEU A 471 -11.56 -0.62 5.56
C LEU A 471 -12.89 -1.39 5.61
N ASP A 472 -13.24 -1.95 6.77
CA ASP A 472 -14.33 -2.93 6.92
C ASP A 472 -14.15 -4.16 6.02
N VAL A 473 -12.93 -4.69 5.98
CA VAL A 473 -12.53 -5.82 5.12
C VAL A 473 -11.97 -6.96 5.97
N GLU A 474 -12.32 -8.19 5.59
CA GLU A 474 -11.79 -9.40 6.20
C GLU A 474 -11.16 -10.34 5.16
N PHE A 475 -10.03 -10.96 5.53
CA PHE A 475 -9.48 -12.12 4.84
C PHE A 475 -9.15 -13.24 5.82
N SER A 476 -9.00 -14.45 5.29
CA SER A 476 -8.54 -15.63 6.03
C SER A 476 -7.24 -16.15 5.43
N ILE A 477 -6.30 -16.52 6.30
CA ILE A 477 -5.12 -17.29 5.92
C ILE A 477 -5.37 -18.74 6.31
N ASN A 478 -5.15 -19.65 5.36
CA ASN A 478 -5.30 -21.08 5.51
C ASN A 478 -3.96 -21.78 5.26
N TYR A 479 -3.78 -22.96 5.86
CA TYR A 479 -2.62 -23.81 5.65
C TYR A 479 -3.07 -25.22 5.25
N LYS A 480 -2.67 -25.70 4.07
CA LYS A 480 -2.99 -27.04 3.57
C LYS A 480 -1.88 -27.52 2.65
N SER A 481 -1.54 -28.80 2.73
CA SER A 481 -0.53 -29.44 1.86
C SER A 481 0.79 -28.66 1.84
N GLU A 482 1.28 -28.28 3.04
CA GLU A 482 2.52 -27.52 3.24
C GLU A 482 2.57 -26.13 2.60
N LYS A 483 1.42 -25.56 2.20
CA LYS A 483 1.32 -24.24 1.59
C LYS A 483 0.32 -23.35 2.32
N LEU A 484 0.66 -22.07 2.40
CA LEU A 484 -0.27 -21.03 2.86
C LEU A 484 -1.06 -20.49 1.67
N SER A 485 -2.35 -20.26 1.90
CA SER A 485 -3.20 -19.54 0.97
C SER A 485 -4.01 -18.48 1.70
N ILE A 486 -4.38 -17.44 0.97
CA ILE A 486 -5.24 -16.35 1.45
C ILE A 486 -6.54 -16.35 0.67
N SER A 487 -7.64 -16.18 1.40
CA SER A 487 -8.98 -16.09 0.85
C SER A 487 -9.64 -14.82 1.35
N LEU A 488 -10.31 -14.11 0.46
CA LEU A 488 -11.07 -12.92 0.78
C LEU A 488 -12.46 -13.06 0.17
N HIS A 489 -13.47 -12.51 0.84
CA HIS A 489 -14.85 -12.60 0.37
C HIS A 489 -14.99 -11.99 -1.03
N GLY A 490 -15.60 -12.72 -1.96
CA GLY A 490 -15.75 -12.31 -3.36
C GLY A 490 -14.63 -12.76 -4.31
N TRP A 491 -13.57 -13.42 -3.80
CA TRP A 491 -12.62 -14.12 -4.66
C TRP A 491 -13.17 -15.49 -5.08
N ASP A 492 -13.05 -15.82 -6.37
CA ASP A 492 -13.44 -17.12 -6.90
C ASP A 492 -12.58 -18.26 -6.32
N GLU A 493 -11.28 -17.98 -6.11
CA GLU A 493 -10.28 -18.95 -5.63
C GLU A 493 -9.32 -18.33 -4.61
N ALA A 494 -8.84 -19.16 -3.69
CA ALA A 494 -7.78 -18.78 -2.76
C ALA A 494 -6.46 -18.55 -3.51
N GLN A 495 -5.67 -17.59 -3.05
CA GLN A 495 -4.40 -17.21 -3.68
C GLN A 495 -3.23 -17.70 -2.85
N ASP A 496 -2.15 -18.13 -3.49
CA ASP A 496 -0.94 -18.58 -2.80
C ASP A 496 -0.27 -17.42 -2.05
N LEU A 497 0.16 -17.70 -0.81
CA LEU A 497 0.99 -16.80 -0.02
C LEU A 497 2.45 -17.21 -0.11
N GLU A 498 3.29 -16.30 -0.61
CA GLU A 498 4.75 -16.46 -0.59
C GLU A 498 5.27 -16.06 0.80
N VAL A 499 5.95 -16.99 1.48
CA VAL A 499 6.63 -16.71 2.75
C VAL A 499 8.03 -16.19 2.43
N LEU A 500 8.29 -14.92 2.75
CA LEU A 500 9.61 -14.32 2.58
C LEU A 500 10.48 -14.63 3.80
N ASN A 501 9.92 -14.42 4.99
CA ASN A 501 10.54 -14.76 6.27
C ASN A 501 9.46 -14.86 7.36
N ARG A 502 9.89 -15.06 8.60
CA ARG A 502 9.02 -15.21 9.78
C ARG A 502 8.05 -14.04 10.03
N ASN A 503 8.35 -12.86 9.50
CA ASN A 503 7.60 -11.63 9.75
C ASN A 503 7.01 -11.01 8.50
N GLU A 504 7.24 -11.57 7.31
CA GLU A 504 6.80 -10.97 6.05
C GLU A 504 6.29 -12.05 5.11
N LEU A 505 5.02 -11.92 4.74
CA LEU A 505 4.36 -12.70 3.70
C LEU A 505 4.08 -11.79 2.50
N LEU A 506 3.87 -12.41 1.35
CA LEU A 506 3.59 -11.71 0.11
C LEU A 506 2.45 -12.40 -0.64
N VAL A 507 1.43 -11.64 -1.02
CA VAL A 507 0.37 -12.06 -1.95
C VAL A 507 0.29 -11.03 -3.06
N PHE A 508 0.37 -11.46 -4.32
CA PHE A 508 0.55 -10.54 -5.46
C PHE A 508 1.71 -9.57 -5.18
N ASP A 509 1.44 -8.27 -5.04
CA ASP A 509 2.41 -7.24 -4.67
C ASP A 509 2.11 -6.59 -3.31
N TYR A 510 1.24 -7.22 -2.51
CA TYR A 510 0.93 -6.80 -1.14
C TYR A 510 1.91 -7.45 -0.16
N ILE A 511 2.71 -6.63 0.51
CA ILE A 511 3.56 -7.06 1.62
C ILE A 511 2.70 -7.11 2.88
N LEU A 512 2.64 -8.28 3.50
CA LEU A 512 1.92 -8.53 4.75
C LEU A 512 2.94 -8.69 5.88
N LYS A 513 3.17 -7.61 6.64
CA LYS A 513 4.09 -7.63 7.78
C LYS A 513 3.37 -8.12 9.03
N ILE A 514 3.87 -9.18 9.64
CA ILE A 514 3.27 -9.83 10.80
C ILE A 514 3.56 -9.04 12.08
N GLU A 515 2.50 -8.72 12.84
CA GLU A 515 2.61 -8.20 14.20
C GLU A 515 2.46 -9.33 15.21
N ARG A 516 3.34 -9.34 16.22
CA ARG A 516 3.30 -10.31 17.33
C ARG A 516 3.29 -9.59 18.67
N ASP A 517 2.70 -10.22 19.68
CA ASP A 517 2.80 -9.76 21.06
C ASP A 517 4.05 -10.29 21.79
N GLN A 518 4.18 -9.92 23.07
CA GLN A 518 5.27 -10.35 23.95
C GLN A 518 5.35 -11.86 24.16
N PHE A 519 4.28 -12.61 23.85
CA PHE A 519 4.23 -14.07 23.93
C PHE A 519 4.45 -14.72 22.55
N ASN A 520 4.94 -13.95 21.57
CA ASN A 520 5.25 -14.41 20.22
C ASN A 520 4.02 -14.85 19.39
N ARG A 521 2.81 -14.51 19.84
CA ARG A 521 1.56 -14.82 19.14
C ARG A 521 1.30 -13.81 18.04
N VAL A 522 0.86 -14.25 16.87
CA VAL A 522 0.43 -13.33 15.80
C VAL A 522 -0.85 -12.63 16.22
N THR A 523 -0.79 -11.30 16.34
CA THR A 523 -1.93 -10.46 16.73
C THR A 523 -2.52 -9.68 15.57
N GLY A 524 -1.78 -9.51 14.48
CA GLY A 524 -2.23 -8.73 13.34
C GLY A 524 -1.25 -8.76 12.17
N ILE A 525 -1.65 -8.07 11.11
CA ILE A 525 -0.91 -7.90 9.87
C ILE A 525 -0.98 -6.43 9.49
N LEU A 526 0.17 -5.85 9.13
CA LEU A 526 0.27 -4.55 8.49
C LEU A 526 0.43 -4.78 6.98
N LEU A 527 -0.62 -4.46 6.23
CA LEU A 527 -0.64 -4.57 4.78
C LEU A 527 -0.02 -3.32 4.14
N THR A 528 0.92 -3.55 3.22
CA THR A 528 1.60 -2.51 2.46
C THR A 528 1.55 -2.82 0.97
N THR A 529 1.20 -1.82 0.17
CA THR A 529 1.26 -1.80 -1.30
C THR A 529 1.77 -0.43 -1.76
N ASN A 530 1.63 -0.11 -3.04
CA ASN A 530 2.22 1.06 -3.71
C ASN A 530 2.05 2.39 -2.94
N ARG A 531 0.80 2.84 -2.71
CA ARG A 531 0.51 4.12 -2.02
C ARG A 531 -0.29 3.96 -0.72
N VAL A 532 -0.33 2.74 -0.20
CA VAL A 532 -0.93 2.40 1.08
C VAL A 532 0.12 1.65 1.88
N LEU A 533 0.64 2.27 2.93
CA LEU A 533 1.60 1.63 3.83
C LEU A 533 0.95 1.36 5.18
N ASN A 534 1.28 0.21 5.77
CA ASN A 534 0.90 -0.19 7.12
C ASN A 534 -0.61 -0.06 7.40
N ASN A 535 -1.49 -0.44 6.47
CA ASN A 535 -2.92 -0.53 6.77
C ASN A 535 -3.16 -1.77 7.66
N LYS A 536 -3.85 -1.58 8.79
CA LYS A 536 -3.85 -2.58 9.87
C LYS A 536 -5.00 -3.57 9.76
N PHE A 537 -4.67 -4.85 9.84
CA PHE A 537 -5.61 -5.94 10.00
C PHE A 537 -5.34 -6.66 11.32
N ILE A 538 -6.36 -6.78 12.17
CA ILE A 538 -6.27 -7.43 13.47
C ILE A 538 -6.68 -8.89 13.31
N LYS A 539 -5.87 -9.81 13.83
CA LYS A 539 -6.21 -11.23 13.82
C LYS A 539 -7.42 -11.47 14.72
N LYS A 540 -8.52 -11.96 14.16
CA LYS A 540 -9.65 -12.49 14.94
C LYS A 540 -9.19 -13.75 15.64
N THR A 541 -9.09 -13.68 16.96
CA THR A 541 -8.76 -14.85 17.77
C THR A 541 -10.03 -15.58 18.13
N ASN A 542 -10.21 -16.79 17.63
CA ASN A 542 -11.21 -17.75 18.13
C ASN A 542 -10.65 -18.52 19.35
N LEU A 543 -9.93 -17.84 20.25
CA LEU A 543 -9.59 -18.43 21.55
C LEU A 543 -10.90 -18.58 22.35
N LYS A 544 -11.66 -19.62 22.02
CA LYS A 544 -12.53 -20.31 22.95
C LYS A 544 -11.58 -20.98 23.94
N PHE A 545 -11.37 -20.34 25.08
CA PHE A 545 -10.71 -20.99 26.19
C PHE A 545 -11.51 -22.26 26.54
N GLN A 546 -10.96 -23.42 26.21
CA GLN A 546 -11.23 -24.64 26.95
C GLN A 546 -10.81 -24.39 28.40
N PRO A 547 -11.48 -24.96 29.40
CA PRO A 547 -12.82 -24.65 29.90
C PRO A 547 -12.94 -23.28 30.58
N LYS A 548 -14.17 -22.77 30.56
CA LYS A 548 -14.57 -21.41 30.94
C LYS A 548 -15.66 -21.46 32.02
N ILE A 549 -15.52 -20.65 33.05
CA ILE A 549 -16.61 -20.35 34.00
C ILE A 549 -17.13 -18.96 33.66
N GLU A 550 -18.40 -18.89 33.25
CA GLU A 550 -19.09 -17.61 33.08
C GLU A 550 -19.36 -16.96 34.44
N THR A 551 -19.23 -15.65 34.49
CA THR A 551 -19.52 -14.83 35.67
C THR A 551 -20.35 -13.62 35.26
N ASN A 552 -21.05 -12.99 36.19
CA ASN A 552 -21.91 -11.83 35.90
C ASN A 552 -21.17 -10.64 35.24
N ASN A 553 -19.83 -10.59 35.30
CA ASN A 553 -19.00 -9.52 34.74
C ASN A 553 -17.85 -10.04 33.86
N GLY A 554 -18.04 -11.17 33.17
CA GLY A 554 -17.07 -11.73 32.22
C GLY A 554 -16.79 -13.20 32.50
N SER A 555 -15.54 -13.65 32.48
CA SER A 555 -15.24 -15.08 32.66
C SER A 555 -13.96 -15.38 33.42
N ILE A 556 -13.88 -16.61 33.95
CA ILE A 556 -12.65 -17.21 34.47
C ILE A 556 -12.25 -18.33 33.51
N ASN A 557 -11.00 -18.30 33.05
CA ASN A 557 -10.49 -19.25 32.07
C ASN A 557 -9.21 -19.89 32.58
N VAL A 558 -8.99 -21.17 32.25
CA VAL A 558 -7.70 -21.81 32.46
C VAL A 558 -7.11 -22.19 31.10
N THR A 559 -5.81 -22.08 30.92
CA THR A 559 -5.13 -22.50 29.68
C THR A 559 -3.72 -23.01 29.97
N THR A 560 -3.10 -23.67 29.00
CA THR A 560 -1.71 -24.11 29.06
C THR A 560 -0.87 -23.16 28.20
N ILE A 561 0.17 -22.57 28.78
CA ILE A 561 1.11 -21.67 28.10
C ILE A 561 2.49 -22.33 28.04
N GLY A 562 3.16 -22.32 26.88
CA GLY A 562 4.52 -22.83 26.74
C GLY A 562 5.58 -21.77 27.10
N SER A 563 6.77 -22.19 27.50
CA SER A 563 7.93 -21.29 27.61
C SER A 563 8.47 -20.90 26.23
N GLY A 564 9.15 -19.75 26.16
CA GLY A 564 9.67 -19.20 24.90
C GLY A 564 10.71 -20.07 24.19
N ASP A 565 11.33 -21.01 24.90
CA ASP A 565 12.29 -22.00 24.38
C ASP A 565 11.66 -23.37 24.06
N GLY A 566 10.36 -23.55 24.33
CA GLY A 566 9.62 -24.78 24.05
C GLY A 566 9.87 -25.94 25.02
N ASN A 567 10.69 -25.77 26.06
CA ASN A 567 11.11 -26.86 26.95
C ASN A 567 10.23 -27.05 28.19
N SER A 568 9.25 -26.18 28.41
CA SER A 568 8.35 -26.26 29.56
C SER A 568 6.98 -25.67 29.24
N SER A 569 5.98 -26.00 30.04
CA SER A 569 4.66 -25.39 29.97
C SER A 569 4.13 -25.12 31.36
N GLN A 570 3.29 -24.10 31.48
CA GLN A 570 2.64 -23.68 32.71
C GLN A 570 1.14 -23.55 32.50
N ILE A 571 0.40 -23.60 33.60
CA ILE A 571 -1.04 -23.37 33.62
C ILE A 571 -1.29 -21.90 33.92
N LEU A 572 -2.07 -21.23 33.05
CA LEU A 572 -2.48 -19.83 33.20
C LEU A 572 -3.97 -19.76 33.52
N LEU A 573 -4.31 -19.21 34.68
CA LEU A 573 -5.67 -18.84 35.08
C LEU A 573 -5.88 -17.35 34.80
N THR A 574 -6.92 -16.99 34.05
CA THR A 574 -7.25 -15.58 33.75
C THR A 574 -8.67 -15.22 34.15
N LYS A 575 -8.86 -13.97 34.56
CA LYS A 575 -10.17 -13.32 34.69
C LYS A 575 -10.29 -12.29 33.59
N ASN A 576 -11.37 -12.37 32.80
CA ASN A 576 -11.61 -11.49 31.67
C ASN A 576 -12.93 -10.72 31.83
N TYR A 577 -13.01 -9.57 31.15
CA TYR A 577 -14.24 -8.81 30.90
C TYR A 577 -15.15 -9.54 29.89
N PRO A 578 -16.43 -9.14 29.74
CA PRO A 578 -17.35 -9.75 28.76
C PRO A 578 -16.88 -9.65 27.30
N ASN A 579 -16.07 -8.64 26.96
CA ASN A 579 -15.49 -8.45 25.64
C ASN A 579 -14.21 -9.29 25.39
N GLY A 580 -13.79 -10.10 26.36
CA GLY A 580 -12.62 -10.98 26.26
C GLY A 580 -11.30 -10.38 26.77
N ASN A 581 -11.24 -9.09 27.12
CA ASN A 581 -10.03 -8.46 27.63
C ASN A 581 -9.67 -8.97 29.03
N GLU A 582 -8.37 -9.18 29.31
CA GLU A 582 -7.85 -9.62 30.61
C GLU A 582 -8.03 -8.54 31.70
N ILE A 583 -8.42 -8.98 32.90
CA ILE A 583 -8.47 -8.21 34.15
C ILE A 583 -7.27 -8.58 35.02
N TRP A 584 -7.06 -9.88 35.24
CA TRP A 584 -5.90 -10.41 35.95
C TRP A 584 -5.56 -11.82 35.47
N SER A 585 -4.32 -12.23 35.70
CA SER A 585 -3.82 -13.57 35.39
C SER A 585 -2.91 -14.13 36.49
N LYS A 586 -2.87 -15.48 36.60
CA LYS A 586 -2.09 -16.24 37.58
C LYS A 586 -1.49 -17.47 36.92
N GLN A 587 -0.22 -17.75 37.20
CA GLN A 587 0.51 -18.88 36.63
C GLN A 587 0.78 -19.96 37.67
N PHE A 588 0.67 -21.21 37.27
CA PHE A 588 0.92 -22.41 38.08
C PHE A 588 1.73 -23.43 37.28
N GLY A 589 2.49 -24.26 37.97
CA GLY A 589 3.45 -25.18 37.34
C GLY A 589 4.86 -24.94 37.84
N GLY A 590 5.80 -25.73 37.34
CA GLY A 590 7.20 -25.74 37.75
C GLY A 590 8.15 -25.55 36.57
N LYS A 591 9.20 -26.37 36.51
CA LYS A 591 10.32 -26.24 35.56
C LYS A 591 10.14 -27.06 34.27
N SER A 592 9.12 -27.89 34.20
CA SER A 592 8.86 -28.84 33.11
C SER A 592 7.47 -28.58 32.50
N TYR A 593 6.83 -29.59 31.91
CA TYR A 593 5.51 -29.48 31.29
C TYR A 593 4.39 -29.63 32.31
N ASP A 594 3.66 -28.55 32.53
CA ASP A 594 2.39 -28.51 33.26
C ASP A 594 1.27 -28.08 32.31
N LYS A 595 0.17 -28.83 32.28
CA LYS A 595 -0.97 -28.55 31.42
C LYS A 595 -2.27 -28.59 32.20
N ALA A 596 -3.19 -27.69 31.87
CA ALA A 596 -4.55 -27.71 32.40
C ALA A 596 -5.47 -28.47 31.45
N SER A 597 -6.38 -29.23 32.05
CA SER A 597 -7.42 -29.99 31.34
C SER A 597 -8.81 -29.46 31.69
N SER A 598 -9.06 -29.13 32.96
CA SER A 598 -10.35 -28.57 33.37
C SER A 598 -10.29 -27.57 34.53
N ILE A 599 -11.40 -26.84 34.72
CA ILE A 599 -11.63 -25.94 35.84
C ILE A 599 -13.06 -26.10 36.36
N LEU A 600 -13.20 -26.09 37.67
CA LEU A 600 -14.46 -26.24 38.40
C LEU A 600 -14.63 -25.07 39.37
N ALA A 601 -15.81 -24.44 39.35
CA ALA A 601 -16.17 -23.41 40.33
C ALA A 601 -16.50 -24.05 41.67
N THR A 602 -15.99 -23.47 42.76
CA THR A 602 -16.27 -23.87 44.14
C THR A 602 -16.81 -22.66 44.91
N ASN A 603 -17.48 -22.88 46.04
CA ASN A 603 -18.09 -21.78 46.81
C ASN A 603 -17.08 -20.70 47.25
N ASP A 604 -15.81 -21.08 47.40
CA ASP A 604 -14.71 -20.27 47.90
C ASP A 604 -13.59 -20.00 46.86
N GLY A 605 -13.73 -20.45 45.61
CA GLY A 605 -12.76 -20.17 44.53
C GLY A 605 -12.84 -21.16 43.37
N TYR A 606 -11.70 -21.62 42.87
CA TYR A 606 -11.66 -22.53 41.71
C TYR A 606 -10.75 -23.74 41.95
N LEU A 607 -11.14 -24.88 41.41
CA LEU A 607 -10.33 -26.10 41.35
C LEU A 607 -9.91 -26.34 39.89
N ILE A 608 -8.61 -26.39 39.64
CA ILE A 608 -8.03 -26.67 38.32
C ILE A 608 -7.52 -28.11 38.33
N VAL A 609 -7.81 -28.86 37.28
CA VAL A 609 -7.30 -30.22 37.07
C VAL A 609 -6.50 -30.23 35.78
N GLY A 610 -5.39 -30.97 35.79
CA GLY A 610 -4.51 -31.10 34.66
C GLY A 610 -3.48 -32.19 34.88
N SER A 611 -2.31 -32.01 34.30
CA SER A 611 -1.17 -32.92 34.48
C SER A 611 0.11 -32.15 34.63
N THR A 612 1.06 -32.74 35.35
CA THR A 612 2.36 -32.15 35.64
C THR A 612 3.46 -33.16 35.41
N SER A 613 4.53 -32.73 34.74
CA SER A 613 5.84 -33.39 34.76
C SER A 613 6.85 -32.61 35.61
N SER A 614 6.38 -31.56 36.29
CA SER A 614 7.17 -30.71 37.18
C SER A 614 7.12 -31.18 38.64
N TYR A 615 6.08 -31.94 39.01
CA TYR A 615 5.82 -32.43 40.36
C TYR A 615 5.35 -33.89 40.29
N GLY A 616 5.51 -34.64 41.39
CA GLY A 616 5.02 -36.02 41.50
C GLY A 616 6.12 -37.08 41.37
N LYS A 617 5.71 -38.32 41.08
CA LYS A 617 6.56 -39.54 41.11
C LYS A 617 6.87 -40.09 39.72
N GLY A 618 6.08 -39.71 38.71
CA GLY A 618 6.14 -40.28 37.36
C GLY A 618 6.62 -39.30 36.30
N ASN A 619 6.38 -39.66 35.04
CA ASN A 619 6.66 -38.78 33.90
C ASN A 619 5.60 -37.68 33.79
N TYR A 620 4.33 -38.06 33.97
CA TYR A 620 3.23 -37.14 34.15
C TYR A 620 2.37 -37.65 35.30
N ASP A 621 2.06 -36.79 36.25
CA ASP A 621 1.08 -37.07 37.31
C ASP A 621 -0.18 -36.22 37.11
N ILE A 622 -1.33 -36.67 37.62
CA ILE A 622 -2.52 -35.81 37.72
C ILE A 622 -2.15 -34.61 38.58
N PHE A 623 -2.40 -33.40 38.10
CA PHE A 623 -2.13 -32.16 38.83
C PHE A 623 -3.42 -31.46 39.21
N VAL A 624 -3.61 -31.19 40.50
CA VAL A 624 -4.80 -30.49 41.00
C VAL A 624 -4.38 -29.26 41.78
N ILE A 625 -4.95 -28.11 41.44
CA ILE A 625 -4.66 -26.82 42.07
C ILE A 625 -5.96 -26.22 42.60
N LYS A 626 -5.97 -25.85 43.89
CA LYS A 626 -7.06 -25.07 44.49
C LYS A 626 -6.65 -23.61 44.62
N THR A 627 -7.57 -22.73 44.27
CA THR A 627 -7.42 -21.28 44.38
C THR A 627 -8.57 -20.63 45.16
N ASP A 628 -8.34 -19.40 45.63
CA ASP A 628 -9.39 -18.49 46.09
C ASP A 628 -10.12 -17.80 44.92
N LYS A 629 -11.10 -16.94 45.21
CA LYS A 629 -11.86 -16.20 44.17
C LYS A 629 -11.03 -15.19 43.38
N GLN A 630 -9.87 -14.79 43.90
CA GLN A 630 -8.91 -13.89 43.26
C GLN A 630 -7.82 -14.65 42.49
N GLY A 631 -7.94 -15.98 42.41
CA GLY A 631 -7.00 -16.85 41.71
C GLY A 631 -5.69 -17.10 42.48
N ASN A 632 -5.57 -16.71 43.76
CA ASN A 632 -4.37 -17.03 44.53
C ASN A 632 -4.39 -18.50 44.94
N LYS A 633 -3.21 -19.15 44.88
CA LYS A 633 -3.05 -20.56 45.25
C LYS A 633 -3.36 -20.78 46.73
N ILE A 634 -4.26 -21.72 47.02
CA ILE A 634 -4.47 -22.24 48.37
C ILE A 634 -3.58 -23.48 48.56
N TRP A 635 -3.69 -24.46 47.65
CA TRP A 635 -2.86 -25.66 47.64
C TRP A 635 -2.72 -26.21 46.22
N GLN A 636 -1.73 -27.09 46.01
CA GLN A 636 -1.58 -27.90 44.80
C GLN A 636 -1.07 -29.28 45.19
N ASN A 637 -1.58 -30.35 44.58
CA ASN A 637 -1.15 -31.72 44.80
C ASN A 637 -1.04 -32.48 43.48
N SER A 638 -0.17 -33.48 43.45
CA SER A 638 0.00 -34.42 42.35
C SER A 638 -0.43 -35.83 42.77
N TYR A 639 -1.17 -36.54 41.91
CA TYR A 639 -1.60 -37.92 42.14
C TYR A 639 -1.17 -38.80 40.98
N GLY A 640 -0.47 -39.88 41.30
CA GLY A 640 0.01 -40.86 40.34
C GLY A 640 1.15 -41.68 40.92
N ASP A 641 1.76 -42.48 40.06
CA ASP A 641 2.80 -43.44 40.42
C ASP A 641 4.01 -43.26 39.48
N PHE A 642 4.63 -44.34 39.02
CA PHE A 642 5.87 -44.27 38.25
C PHE A 642 5.71 -43.84 36.78
N TYR A 643 4.49 -43.90 36.21
CA TYR A 643 4.27 -43.77 34.77
C TYR A 643 3.55 -42.47 34.38
N ASN A 644 2.59 -42.54 33.45
CA ASN A 644 1.87 -41.39 32.92
C ASN A 644 0.42 -41.42 33.38
N GLU A 645 0.09 -40.48 34.24
CA GLU A 645 -1.24 -40.20 34.73
C GLU A 645 -1.73 -38.85 34.21
N TYR A 646 -2.91 -38.87 33.59
CA TYR A 646 -3.50 -37.67 33.00
C TYR A 646 -4.81 -37.30 33.70
N GLY A 647 -4.88 -36.09 34.25
CA GLY A 647 -6.10 -35.57 34.86
C GLY A 647 -6.97 -34.91 33.80
N TYR A 648 -8.27 -35.22 33.77
CA TYR A 648 -9.20 -34.66 32.79
C TYR A 648 -10.24 -33.74 33.42
N THR A 649 -10.98 -34.23 34.42
CA THR A 649 -12.11 -33.50 35.02
C THR A 649 -12.25 -33.76 36.52
N ALA A 650 -13.04 -32.94 37.20
CA ALA A 650 -13.42 -33.12 38.59
C ALA A 650 -14.90 -32.81 38.83
N GLU A 651 -15.47 -33.48 39.83
CA GLU A 651 -16.82 -33.22 40.34
C GLU A 651 -16.78 -32.98 41.86
N ILE A 652 -17.71 -32.17 42.37
CA ILE A 652 -17.85 -31.93 43.82
C ILE A 652 -18.62 -33.10 44.43
N THR A 653 -18.13 -33.62 45.55
CA THR A 653 -18.81 -34.64 46.36
C THR A 653 -19.04 -34.13 47.78
N ASP A 654 -19.85 -34.85 48.57
CA ASP A 654 -20.07 -34.52 49.98
C ASP A 654 -18.78 -34.52 50.81
N LYS A 655 -17.78 -35.30 50.38
CA LYS A 655 -16.49 -35.48 51.07
C LYS A 655 -15.35 -34.62 50.50
N GLY A 656 -15.53 -33.99 49.34
CA GLY A 656 -14.51 -33.18 48.68
C GLY A 656 -14.69 -33.18 47.17
N TYR A 657 -13.76 -33.81 46.44
CA TYR A 657 -13.78 -33.85 44.99
C TYR A 657 -13.49 -35.26 44.47
N LEU A 658 -14.14 -35.63 43.36
CA LEU A 658 -13.85 -36.83 42.59
C LEU A 658 -13.14 -36.43 41.30
N ILE A 659 -11.88 -36.80 41.15
CA ILE A 659 -11.07 -36.50 39.97
C ILE A 659 -11.16 -37.70 39.02
N LYS A 660 -11.44 -37.43 37.74
CA LYS A 660 -11.40 -38.43 36.66
C LYS A 660 -10.18 -38.20 35.80
N GLY A 661 -9.41 -39.25 35.62
CA GLY A 661 -8.17 -39.28 34.85
C GLY A 661 -7.93 -40.62 34.17
N THR A 662 -6.70 -40.81 33.71
CA THR A 662 -6.16 -42.11 33.33
C THR A 662 -4.90 -42.41 34.14
N ILE A 663 -4.65 -43.70 34.37
CA ILE A 663 -3.41 -44.22 34.97
C ILE A 663 -2.77 -45.22 34.04
N GLN A 664 -1.44 -45.15 33.90
CA GLN A 664 -0.70 -46.11 33.09
C GLN A 664 -0.02 -47.14 33.99
N LYS A 665 -0.17 -48.42 33.64
CA LYS A 665 0.54 -49.52 34.29
C LYS A 665 1.33 -50.29 33.26
N CYS A 666 2.59 -50.59 33.55
CA CYS A 666 3.38 -51.43 32.66
C CYS A 666 3.87 -52.69 33.39
N SER A 667 4.11 -53.75 32.61
CA SER A 667 4.60 -55.04 33.12
C SER A 667 6.03 -54.99 33.70
N SER A 668 6.80 -53.93 33.42
CA SER A 668 8.17 -53.77 33.94
C SER A 668 8.64 -52.30 33.96
N ASN A 669 9.22 -51.89 35.08
CA ASN A 669 9.84 -50.56 35.25
C ASN A 669 11.23 -50.47 34.62
N SER A 670 11.93 -51.60 34.45
CA SER A 670 13.33 -51.64 34.00
C SER A 670 13.53 -52.12 32.57
N ASP A 671 12.67 -52.98 32.04
CA ASP A 671 12.76 -53.49 30.66
C ASP A 671 11.99 -52.54 29.72
N VAL A 672 12.70 -51.61 29.08
CA VAL A 672 12.09 -50.63 28.16
C VAL A 672 11.62 -51.28 26.86
N PHE A 673 12.27 -52.35 26.41
CA PHE A 673 12.06 -52.92 25.08
C PHE A 673 10.93 -53.96 25.05
N ASN A 674 10.67 -54.66 26.15
CA ASN A 674 9.64 -55.71 26.21
C ASN A 674 8.47 -55.39 27.16
N ARG A 675 8.41 -54.18 27.75
CA ARG A 675 7.26 -53.82 28.59
C ARG A 675 5.99 -53.72 27.74
N ILE A 676 4.89 -54.16 28.33
CA ILE A 676 3.54 -53.91 27.83
C ILE A 676 2.92 -52.92 28.80
N CYS A 677 2.42 -51.80 28.29
CA CYS A 677 1.76 -50.77 29.09
C CYS A 677 0.28 -50.72 28.75
N THR A 678 -0.55 -50.68 29.77
CA THR A 678 -2.01 -50.50 29.66
C THR A 678 -2.39 -49.16 30.29
N THR A 679 -3.35 -48.47 29.67
CA THR A 679 -3.90 -47.22 30.19
C THR A 679 -5.33 -47.49 30.65
N ASN A 680 -5.60 -47.25 31.93
CA ASN A 680 -6.90 -47.49 32.54
C ASN A 680 -7.55 -46.17 32.95
N VAL A 681 -8.88 -46.15 32.98
CA VAL A 681 -9.62 -45.04 33.59
C VAL A 681 -9.37 -45.06 35.10
N TRP A 682 -9.04 -43.91 35.66
CA TRP A 682 -8.69 -43.76 37.06
C TRP A 682 -9.54 -42.68 37.73
N PHE A 683 -10.14 -43.03 38.86
CA PHE A 683 -10.86 -42.10 39.71
C PHE A 683 -10.09 -41.91 41.02
N VAL A 684 -9.86 -40.64 41.40
CA VAL A 684 -9.20 -40.27 42.66
C VAL A 684 -10.16 -39.42 43.47
N SER A 685 -10.63 -39.95 44.59
CA SER A 685 -11.44 -39.20 45.55
C SER A 685 -10.51 -38.49 46.53
N ILE A 686 -10.68 -37.18 46.68
CA ILE A 686 -9.85 -36.33 47.54
C ILE A 686 -10.73 -35.50 48.48
N ASP A 687 -10.22 -35.15 49.66
CA ASP A 687 -10.88 -34.22 50.58
C ASP A 687 -10.74 -32.76 50.10
N ARG A 688 -11.36 -31.82 50.82
CA ARG A 688 -11.31 -30.38 50.44
C ARG A 688 -9.91 -29.74 50.56
N ASN A 689 -9.00 -30.37 51.30
CA ASN A 689 -7.61 -29.95 51.46
C ASN A 689 -6.68 -30.64 50.45
N GLY A 690 -7.22 -31.52 49.59
CA GLY A 690 -6.47 -32.26 48.59
C GLY A 690 -5.78 -33.51 49.13
N ASN A 691 -6.19 -34.07 50.28
CA ASN A 691 -5.69 -35.38 50.71
C ASN A 691 -6.47 -36.49 49.99
N GLU A 692 -5.77 -37.49 49.46
CA GLU A 692 -6.41 -38.67 48.86
C GLU A 692 -7.19 -39.46 49.92
N LEU A 693 -8.47 -39.73 49.62
CA LEU A 693 -9.37 -40.54 50.45
C LEU A 693 -9.43 -41.98 49.95
N SER A 694 -9.49 -42.15 48.62
CA SER A 694 -9.52 -43.45 47.95
C SER A 694 -9.26 -43.25 46.45
N SER A 695 -8.82 -44.30 45.77
CA SER A 695 -8.75 -44.32 44.32
C SER A 695 -9.21 -45.66 43.74
N GLU A 696 -9.83 -45.61 42.56
CA GLU A 696 -10.43 -46.76 41.89
C GLU A 696 -10.00 -46.78 40.42
N ILE A 697 -9.61 -47.96 39.93
CA ILE A 697 -9.21 -48.18 38.54
C ILE A 697 -10.29 -49.01 37.87
N LEU A 698 -10.86 -48.50 36.78
CA LEU A 698 -11.87 -49.20 35.97
C LEU A 698 -11.22 -49.78 34.71
N GLU A 699 -11.89 -50.76 34.08
CA GLU A 699 -11.35 -51.62 33.01
C GLU A 699 -10.73 -50.88 31.80
N GLU A 700 -9.88 -51.62 31.11
CA GLU A 700 -8.93 -51.29 30.04
C GLU A 700 -9.50 -50.44 28.90
N ILE A 701 -8.79 -49.36 28.52
CA ILE A 701 -9.01 -48.69 27.24
C ILE A 701 -8.24 -49.50 26.18
N ASN A 702 -8.93 -50.34 25.42
CA ASN A 702 -8.35 -50.99 24.23
C ASN A 702 -8.24 -49.96 23.09
N GLU A 703 -7.22 -49.11 23.14
CA GLU A 703 -6.79 -48.32 21.99
C GLU A 703 -5.55 -48.96 21.36
N ALA A 704 -5.76 -49.68 20.27
CA ALA A 704 -4.72 -49.88 19.27
C ALA A 704 -4.45 -48.51 18.62
N TYR A 705 -3.25 -47.96 18.83
CA TYR A 705 -2.77 -46.81 18.08
C TYR A 705 -2.40 -47.24 16.66
N ASP A 706 -3.12 -46.70 15.69
CA ASP A 706 -2.64 -46.37 14.33
C ASP A 706 -2.73 -44.84 14.15
#